data_AF-A0AAD9QLC0-F1
#
_entry.id   AF-A0AAD9QLC0-F1
#
_cell.length_a   1.000
_cell.length_b   1.000
_cell.length_c   1.000
_cell.angle_alpha   90.00
_cell.angle_beta   90.00
_cell.angle_gamma   90.00
#
_symmetry.space_group_name_H-M   'P 1'
#
loop_
_entity.id
_entity.type
_entity.pdbx_description
1 polymer ?
#
loop_
_entity_poly.entity_id
_entity_poly.type
_entity_poly.pdbx_seq_one_letter_code
_entity_poly.pdbx_strand_id
1 'polypeptide(L)'
;MFLKSKRFHDKVPQAPPVGLYDVLHEKQGPGAGFGKGKRFADLKDAGPGFGSNSSLLDISCCSTSSKNDSKCSQFATPLPLRKCRKVSSSTPNPKGDPAPESETFKLLSERQELENRLCAMQMEIEDLEKRVQSLLQEKTGLESDVTCLKKEVQDLKEERDVLLAKVQENSNTTSDVVRLEEEIKMAKLHLQDKEGLISSLKLQLSCAAGNAKADLELEMEKNKAFSARITSLENAVADVSIDRDDVEEANRKLHGREYGEKLEISLKSSAENFQEAQSRISQLQETNENLKNNNHDLEVKVMEMIEREQRSEEKERSLSAENLSLQSRLEKCENDYQQRLSEEMMTQNLRSLTEKYRNLEDSFADFRSEAEKEKDLISAELEVTKDSLQKSQQESEQQKNTCVFLKRQSEEIQKESEQLNGQVENLKTEAESLRCELLKRQEEVASAKQEQEVEAVKDELARAKFKVTETEENLKHEVNRHQEEVSELEEQLRTTEANFSGQLKAFEEKAAKSKEEFGRRLVETQKKLSQTEINFEKWKTKYEDLWIKIEPFKDQLDEYEAERRALLCQNSRAKEEVAKLGQQYAKLLGHQNKKQKIHHVIKLKEENLALKDEKMKLRETLDKQKRAMKKLEDKVDQLTGKKRFNPAEAFTHTKENTPLAVISNGNASVRL
;
A
#
# COMPACT_ATOMS: atom_id res chain seq x y z
N MET A 1 -0.76 48.41 42.38
CA MET A 1 0.52 47.90 42.92
C MET A 1 0.36 46.41 43.17
N PHE A 2 1.01 45.56 42.35
CA PHE A 2 0.95 44.10 42.45
C PHE A 2 2.30 43.56 42.92
N LEU A 3 2.31 42.77 43.99
CA LEU A 3 3.48 41.98 44.39
C LEU A 3 3.54 40.71 43.54
N LYS A 4 4.50 40.70 42.61
CA LYS A 4 4.80 39.59 41.68
C LYS A 4 5.48 38.43 42.42
N SER A 5 4.97 37.23 42.19
CA SER A 5 5.50 35.94 42.64
C SER A 5 6.83 35.59 41.95
N LYS A 6 7.92 35.54 42.74
CA LYS A 6 9.26 35.05 42.38
C LYS A 6 9.30 33.51 42.30
N ARG A 7 8.84 32.91 41.20
CA ARG A 7 9.01 31.45 40.99
C ARG A 7 9.49 31.01 39.60
N PHE A 8 9.91 31.94 38.74
CA PHE A 8 10.38 31.63 37.38
C PHE A 8 11.69 32.36 37.05
N HIS A 9 12.77 32.08 37.79
CA HIS A 9 14.11 32.62 37.53
C HIS A 9 15.17 31.51 37.47
N ASP A 10 14.85 30.35 36.88
CA ASP A 10 15.88 29.42 36.42
C ASP A 10 15.81 29.33 34.90
N LYS A 11 16.94 29.62 34.26
CA LYS A 11 17.10 29.48 32.81
C LYS A 11 17.06 27.99 32.46
N VAL A 12 16.04 27.60 31.69
CA VAL A 12 16.01 26.30 31.02
C VAL A 12 17.10 26.31 29.94
N PRO A 13 18.03 25.32 29.90
CA PRO A 13 19.03 25.27 28.84
C PRO A 13 18.33 24.93 27.52
N GLN A 14 18.37 25.86 26.57
CA GLN A 14 17.95 25.66 25.19
C GLN A 14 18.96 24.73 24.50
N ALA A 15 18.47 23.69 23.82
CA ALA A 15 19.32 22.86 22.97
C ALA A 15 19.86 23.71 21.79
N PRO A 16 21.10 23.44 21.32
CA PRO A 16 21.64 24.13 20.16
C PRO A 16 20.83 23.81 18.90
N PRO A 17 20.75 24.74 17.91
CA PRO A 17 20.08 24.49 16.65
C PRO A 17 20.72 23.32 15.90
N VAL A 18 19.88 22.52 15.24
CA VAL A 18 20.29 21.36 14.43
C VAL A 18 21.32 21.78 13.38
N GLY A 19 22.56 21.29 13.52
CA GLY A 19 23.68 21.57 12.62
C GLY A 19 25.01 21.97 13.28
N LEU A 20 25.05 22.16 14.61
CA LEU A 20 26.25 22.59 15.34
C LEU A 20 26.64 21.63 16.47
N TYR A 21 27.00 20.39 16.14
CA TYR A 21 27.67 19.50 17.08
C TYR A 21 29.12 19.29 16.63
N ASP A 22 30.07 19.75 17.46
CA ASP A 22 31.50 19.41 17.32
C ASP A 22 31.71 17.96 17.74
N VAL A 23 32.08 17.11 16.79
CA VAL A 23 32.45 15.71 17.03
C VAL A 23 33.95 15.67 17.31
N LEU A 24 34.31 15.78 18.59
CA LEU A 24 35.66 15.42 19.03
C LEU A 24 35.78 13.89 19.12
N HIS A 25 36.78 13.38 18.42
CA HIS A 25 37.22 11.99 18.43
C HIS A 25 37.64 11.54 19.84
N GLU A 26 37.08 10.42 20.32
CA GLU A 26 37.81 9.58 21.26
C GLU A 26 37.59 8.09 21.02
N LYS A 27 38.68 7.36 21.19
CA LYS A 27 38.95 5.99 20.73
C LYS A 27 38.31 4.95 21.65
N GLN A 28 37.80 3.86 21.07
CA GLN A 28 37.89 2.52 21.66
C GLN A 28 37.83 1.44 20.56
N GLY A 29 38.70 0.44 20.67
CA GLY A 29 38.82 -0.71 19.77
C GLY A 29 37.83 -1.85 20.07
N PRO A 30 38.19 -3.11 19.81
CA PRO A 30 37.93 -3.77 18.54
C PRO A 30 36.85 -4.85 18.66
N GLY A 31 35.93 -4.92 17.69
CA GLY A 31 34.92 -5.97 17.57
C GLY A 31 34.66 -6.29 16.11
N ALA A 32 34.84 -7.56 15.75
CA ALA A 32 34.93 -8.08 14.40
C ALA A 32 33.63 -7.98 13.59
N GLY A 33 33.73 -7.65 12.30
CA GLY A 33 32.64 -7.68 11.33
C GLY A 33 33.17 -7.72 9.90
N PHE A 34 32.79 -8.77 9.18
CA PHE A 34 33.31 -9.23 7.89
C PHE A 34 33.27 -8.21 6.74
N GLY A 35 34.36 -8.16 5.97
CA GLY A 35 34.47 -7.35 4.74
C GLY A 35 34.15 -8.15 3.46
N LYS A 36 33.37 -7.54 2.58
CA LYS A 36 33.29 -7.89 1.15
C LYS A 36 33.17 -6.61 0.31
N GLY A 37 33.97 -6.53 -0.76
CA GLY A 37 33.63 -5.75 -1.95
C GLY A 37 34.34 -4.40 -2.17
N LYS A 38 35.65 -4.41 -2.44
CA LYS A 38 36.30 -3.38 -3.28
C LYS A 38 37.38 -4.01 -4.16
N ARG A 39 36.94 -4.46 -5.33
CA ARG A 39 37.70 -4.64 -6.58
C ARG A 39 36.63 -4.24 -7.60
N PHE A 40 36.67 -3.08 -8.25
CA PHE A 40 37.68 -2.60 -9.17
C PHE A 40 37.67 -1.07 -9.17
N ALA A 41 38.85 -0.47 -9.32
CA ALA A 41 39.01 0.94 -9.69
C ALA A 41 39.94 0.99 -10.90
N ASP A 42 39.48 1.69 -11.93
CA ASP A 42 40.17 1.90 -13.20
C ASP A 42 41.35 2.87 -13.07
N LEU A 43 42.37 2.69 -13.92
CA LEU A 43 43.42 3.66 -14.20
C LEU A 43 43.57 3.85 -15.73
N LYS A 44 43.26 5.07 -16.18
CA LYS A 44 43.77 5.76 -17.38
C LYS A 44 45.26 6.12 -17.14
N ASP A 45 46.18 6.32 -18.09
CA ASP A 45 46.11 6.82 -19.47
C ASP A 45 47.49 6.58 -20.18
N ALA A 46 47.48 6.57 -21.52
CA ALA A 46 48.53 7.00 -22.49
C ALA A 46 48.62 6.08 -23.74
N GLY A 47 48.07 6.54 -24.87
CA GLY A 47 48.27 5.96 -26.23
C GLY A 47 49.59 6.44 -26.88
N PRO A 48 49.76 6.38 -28.24
CA PRO A 48 48.82 5.96 -29.30
C PRO A 48 49.43 5.01 -30.38
N GLY A 49 48.55 4.43 -31.22
CA GLY A 49 48.82 4.24 -32.66
C GLY A 49 49.05 2.82 -33.22
N PHE A 50 48.05 2.37 -34.00
CA PHE A 50 48.12 1.56 -35.23
C PHE A 50 48.86 0.20 -35.31
N GLY A 51 48.12 -0.82 -35.78
CA GLY A 51 48.61 -1.73 -36.83
C GLY A 51 48.79 -3.21 -36.47
N SER A 52 47.90 -4.03 -37.04
CA SER A 52 48.10 -5.40 -37.55
C SER A 52 48.86 -6.49 -36.75
N ASN A 53 48.09 -7.54 -36.48
CA ASN A 53 48.35 -8.98 -36.67
C ASN A 53 49.05 -9.86 -35.62
N SER A 54 48.27 -10.91 -35.25
CA SER A 54 48.64 -12.28 -34.85
C SER A 54 49.22 -12.46 -33.44
N SER A 55 48.89 -13.47 -32.63
CA SER A 55 48.19 -14.75 -32.80
C SER A 55 47.84 -15.30 -31.39
N LEU A 56 46.98 -16.33 -31.33
CA LEU A 56 47.13 -17.60 -30.58
C LEU A 56 45.82 -18.09 -29.88
N LEU A 57 45.11 -18.96 -30.62
CA LEU A 57 44.31 -20.14 -30.20
C LEU A 57 42.97 -19.95 -29.44
N ASP A 58 41.93 -20.77 -29.63
CA ASP A 58 41.48 -21.70 -30.71
C ASP A 58 40.10 -22.26 -30.30
N ILE A 59 39.49 -23.04 -31.20
CA ILE A 59 38.30 -23.92 -31.08
C ILE A 59 37.00 -23.32 -31.64
N SER A 60 36.77 -23.47 -32.95
CA SER A 60 35.80 -24.47 -33.45
C SER A 60 35.86 -24.59 -34.99
N CYS A 61 36.13 -25.81 -35.49
CA CYS A 61 35.73 -26.28 -36.83
C CYS A 61 34.24 -26.73 -36.76
N CYS A 62 33.42 -26.86 -37.81
CA CYS A 62 33.64 -27.33 -39.17
C CYS A 62 32.55 -26.82 -40.15
N SER A 63 32.91 -26.54 -41.41
CA SER A 63 32.24 -27.10 -42.61
C SER A 63 33.00 -26.77 -43.91
N THR A 64 33.53 -27.84 -44.52
CA THR A 64 33.66 -28.18 -45.96
C THR A 64 33.81 -27.08 -47.03
N SER A 65 34.90 -27.15 -47.83
CA SER A 65 34.81 -27.46 -49.28
C SER A 65 36.18 -27.54 -49.99
N SER A 66 36.44 -28.72 -50.59
CA SER A 66 37.06 -29.02 -51.89
C SER A 66 37.85 -27.94 -52.69
N LYS A 67 39.12 -28.23 -53.06
CA LYS A 67 39.60 -28.50 -54.44
C LYS A 67 41.15 -28.52 -54.56
N ASN A 68 41.64 -29.58 -55.22
CA ASN A 68 42.83 -29.80 -56.08
C ASN A 68 44.02 -28.81 -56.03
N ASP A 69 45.26 -29.29 -55.83
CA ASP A 69 46.18 -29.67 -56.92
C ASP A 69 47.63 -29.96 -56.43
N SER A 70 48.14 -31.13 -56.85
CA SER A 70 49.52 -31.47 -57.24
C SER A 70 50.78 -30.94 -56.51
N LYS A 71 51.55 -31.84 -55.86
CA LYS A 71 52.93 -32.29 -56.23
C LYS A 71 53.74 -32.85 -55.04
N CYS A 72 54.36 -34.03 -55.25
CA CYS A 72 55.63 -34.58 -54.69
C CYS A 72 55.83 -34.63 -53.15
N SER A 73 56.34 -35.67 -52.48
CA SER A 73 57.00 -36.93 -52.85
C SER A 73 57.20 -37.79 -51.58
N GLN A 74 57.21 -39.14 -51.75
CA GLN A 74 57.99 -40.14 -50.98
C GLN A 74 57.62 -40.39 -49.50
N PHE A 75 57.54 -41.61 -48.93
CA PHE A 75 58.00 -42.97 -49.23
C PHE A 75 57.12 -43.97 -48.44
N ALA A 76 56.93 -45.19 -48.99
CA ALA A 76 56.85 -46.51 -48.31
C ALA A 76 55.72 -47.42 -48.85
N THR A 77 56.18 -48.43 -49.60
CA THR A 77 55.56 -49.64 -50.16
C THR A 77 54.87 -50.56 -49.12
N PRO A 78 53.86 -51.38 -49.49
CA PRO A 78 54.10 -52.69 -50.15
C PRO A 78 53.22 -52.98 -51.40
N LEU A 79 53.69 -53.96 -52.19
CA LEU A 79 53.28 -54.39 -53.54
C LEU A 79 51.86 -54.99 -53.64
N PRO A 80 51.26 -54.96 -54.85
CA PRO A 80 50.69 -56.22 -55.38
C PRO A 80 50.97 -56.49 -56.87
N LEU A 81 51.31 -57.77 -57.10
CA LEU A 81 50.89 -58.69 -58.17
C LEU A 81 50.71 -58.18 -59.61
N ARG A 82 51.62 -58.68 -60.47
CA ARG A 82 51.65 -58.54 -61.93
C ARG A 82 50.53 -59.30 -62.63
N LYS A 83 49.88 -58.63 -63.59
CA LYS A 83 49.07 -59.26 -64.66
C LYS A 83 50.00 -59.80 -65.77
N CYS A 84 49.80 -61.06 -66.14
CA CYS A 84 50.47 -61.75 -67.25
C CYS A 84 49.97 -61.26 -68.62
N ARG A 85 50.88 -61.08 -69.59
CA ARG A 85 50.56 -61.20 -71.02
C ARG A 85 51.74 -61.73 -71.85
N LYS A 86 51.52 -62.95 -72.36
CA LYS A 86 51.94 -63.60 -73.62
C LYS A 86 53.43 -63.72 -74.04
N VAL A 87 53.91 -64.97 -73.96
CA VAL A 87 54.41 -65.89 -75.02
C VAL A 87 55.36 -65.38 -76.11
N SER A 88 56.56 -65.98 -76.14
CA SER A 88 57.26 -66.66 -77.28
C SER A 88 58.78 -66.56 -77.01
N SER A 89 59.69 -67.51 -77.22
CA SER A 89 59.72 -68.88 -77.76
C SER A 89 61.17 -69.38 -77.60
N SER A 90 61.39 -70.62 -77.14
CA SER A 90 62.36 -71.62 -77.65
C SER A 90 62.83 -72.61 -76.56
N THR A 91 62.64 -73.88 -76.91
CA THR A 91 63.01 -75.18 -76.28
C THR A 91 64.54 -75.43 -76.22
N PRO A 92 65.10 -76.54 -75.66
CA PRO A 92 64.50 -77.78 -75.14
C PRO A 92 65.03 -78.36 -73.80
N ASN A 93 64.15 -79.14 -73.14
CA ASN A 93 64.28 -80.41 -72.38
C ASN A 93 65.65 -81.17 -72.34
N PRO A 94 65.93 -82.18 -71.45
CA PRO A 94 64.99 -82.88 -70.54
C PRO A 94 65.53 -83.51 -69.21
N LYS A 95 64.61 -84.16 -68.47
CA LYS A 95 64.71 -85.34 -67.54
C LYS A 95 65.04 -85.15 -66.04
N GLY A 96 64.07 -85.52 -65.18
CA GLY A 96 64.29 -85.99 -63.79
C GLY A 96 63.03 -86.01 -62.89
N ASP A 97 62.45 -87.20 -62.69
CA ASP A 97 61.58 -87.70 -61.58
C ASP A 97 60.18 -87.10 -61.22
N PRO A 98 59.10 -87.93 -61.08
CA PRO A 98 57.71 -87.46 -60.91
C PRO A 98 57.18 -87.45 -59.45
N ALA A 99 58.03 -87.25 -58.45
CA ALA A 99 57.60 -87.28 -57.03
C ALA A 99 57.36 -85.91 -56.35
N PRO A 100 58.09 -84.80 -56.65
CA PRO A 100 57.86 -83.51 -55.99
C PRO A 100 56.84 -82.59 -56.71
N GLU A 101 56.40 -82.93 -57.92
CA GLU A 101 55.49 -82.08 -58.71
C GLU A 101 54.04 -82.08 -58.19
N SER A 102 53.57 -83.15 -57.55
CA SER A 102 52.20 -83.19 -57.00
C SER A 102 52.07 -82.41 -55.69
N GLU A 103 53.13 -82.38 -54.88
CA GLU A 103 53.15 -81.69 -53.59
C GLU A 103 53.33 -80.18 -53.78
N THR A 104 54.15 -79.78 -54.75
CA THR A 104 54.27 -78.38 -55.18
C THR A 104 52.96 -77.82 -55.76
N PHE A 105 52.19 -78.61 -56.51
CA PHE A 105 50.84 -78.20 -56.95
C PHE A 105 49.84 -78.06 -55.80
N LYS A 106 49.86 -78.95 -54.80
CA LYS A 106 48.99 -78.84 -53.62
C LYS A 106 49.31 -77.61 -52.78
N LEU A 107 50.59 -77.35 -52.51
CA LEU A 107 51.03 -76.17 -51.76
C LEU A 107 50.72 -74.86 -52.51
N LEU A 108 50.78 -74.87 -53.85
CA LEU A 108 50.35 -73.72 -54.65
C LEU A 108 48.83 -73.51 -54.60
N SER A 109 48.04 -74.58 -54.62
CA SER A 109 46.58 -74.50 -54.45
C SER A 109 46.19 -73.99 -53.07
N GLU A 110 46.83 -74.50 -52.02
CA GLU A 110 46.61 -74.07 -50.62
C GLU A 110 47.04 -72.61 -50.42
N ARG A 111 48.17 -72.21 -51.03
CA ARG A 111 48.61 -70.81 -51.04
C ARG A 111 47.61 -69.89 -51.76
N GLN A 112 47.08 -70.31 -52.90
CA GLN A 112 46.06 -69.53 -53.62
C GLN A 112 44.78 -69.40 -52.80
N GLU A 113 44.39 -70.46 -52.09
CA GLU A 113 43.23 -70.47 -51.21
C GLU A 113 43.42 -69.56 -49.98
N LEU A 114 44.61 -69.58 -49.39
CA LEU A 114 45.00 -68.64 -48.33
C LEU A 114 45.05 -67.19 -48.84
N GLU A 115 45.59 -66.92 -50.03
CA GLU A 115 45.60 -65.59 -50.64
C GLU A 115 44.17 -65.07 -50.91
N ASN A 116 43.27 -65.94 -51.39
CA ASN A 116 41.85 -65.60 -51.55
C ASN A 116 41.17 -65.30 -50.22
N ARG A 117 41.47 -66.07 -49.17
CA ARG A 117 40.92 -65.88 -47.82
C ARG A 117 41.43 -64.61 -47.17
N LEU A 118 42.71 -64.29 -47.36
CA LEU A 118 43.33 -63.03 -46.92
C LEU A 118 42.67 -61.84 -47.61
N CYS A 119 42.43 -61.95 -48.92
CA CYS A 119 41.75 -60.91 -49.70
C CYS A 119 40.30 -60.69 -49.23
N ALA A 120 39.57 -61.77 -48.92
CA ALA A 120 38.21 -61.70 -48.37
C ALA A 120 38.19 -61.03 -46.98
N MET A 121 39.12 -61.41 -46.08
CA MET A 121 39.24 -60.76 -44.77
C MET A 121 39.65 -59.28 -44.90
N GLN A 122 40.47 -58.92 -45.89
CA GLN A 122 40.82 -57.54 -46.17
C GLN A 122 39.60 -56.71 -46.57
N MET A 123 38.74 -57.26 -47.43
CA MET A 123 37.50 -56.60 -47.84
C MET A 123 36.51 -56.46 -46.68
N GLU A 124 36.41 -57.47 -45.82
CA GLU A 124 35.57 -57.44 -44.61
C GLU A 124 36.05 -56.38 -43.61
N ILE A 125 37.36 -56.27 -43.40
CA ILE A 125 37.96 -55.20 -42.58
C ILE A 125 37.63 -53.83 -43.18
N GLU A 126 37.77 -53.66 -44.49
CA GLU A 126 37.51 -52.39 -45.18
C GLU A 126 36.02 -51.98 -45.11
N ASP A 127 35.10 -52.96 -45.10
CA ASP A 127 33.67 -52.72 -44.90
C ASP A 127 33.34 -52.36 -43.44
N LEU A 128 33.93 -53.07 -42.47
CA LEU A 128 33.82 -52.75 -41.06
C LEU A 128 34.38 -51.36 -40.74
N GLU A 129 35.50 -50.97 -41.36
CA GLU A 129 36.09 -49.64 -41.22
C GLU A 129 35.13 -48.54 -41.70
N LYS A 130 34.46 -48.73 -42.84
CA LYS A 130 33.44 -47.81 -43.35
C LYS A 130 32.23 -47.72 -42.41
N ARG A 131 31.77 -48.87 -41.89
CA ARG A 131 30.65 -48.92 -40.95
C ARG A 131 30.99 -48.22 -39.63
N VAL A 132 32.21 -48.39 -39.12
CA VAL A 132 32.72 -47.67 -37.95
C VAL A 132 32.81 -46.17 -38.21
N GLN A 133 33.28 -45.74 -39.39
CA GLN A 133 33.29 -44.32 -39.77
C GLN A 133 31.88 -43.72 -39.81
N SER A 134 30.91 -44.43 -40.38
CA SER A 134 29.50 -44.00 -40.40
C SER A 134 28.94 -43.84 -38.98
N LEU A 135 29.16 -44.83 -38.11
CA LEU A 135 28.73 -44.79 -36.71
C LEU A 135 29.43 -43.67 -35.91
N LEU A 136 30.70 -43.38 -36.21
CA LEU A 136 31.41 -42.23 -35.63
C LEU A 136 30.79 -40.91 -36.06
N GLN A 137 30.42 -40.77 -37.33
CA GLN A 137 29.78 -39.56 -37.84
C GLN A 137 28.39 -39.35 -37.22
N GLU A 138 27.59 -40.42 -37.11
CA GLU A 138 26.31 -40.40 -36.43
C GLU A 138 26.45 -40.05 -34.94
N LYS A 139 27.42 -40.67 -34.24
CA LYS A 139 27.74 -40.33 -32.85
C LYS A 139 28.07 -38.85 -32.69
N THR A 140 28.87 -38.27 -33.59
CA THR A 140 29.19 -36.84 -33.53
C THR A 140 27.96 -35.95 -33.79
N GLY A 141 27.03 -36.39 -34.64
CA GLY A 141 25.74 -35.73 -34.83
C GLY A 141 24.90 -35.72 -33.56
N LEU A 142 24.72 -36.90 -32.94
CA LEU A 142 23.97 -37.04 -31.68
C LEU A 142 24.62 -36.26 -30.52
N GLU A 143 25.96 -36.22 -30.44
CA GLU A 143 26.67 -35.40 -29.46
C GLU A 143 26.35 -33.91 -29.65
N SER A 144 26.25 -33.44 -30.91
CA SER A 144 25.87 -32.06 -31.19
C SER A 144 24.42 -31.77 -30.79
N ASP A 145 23.48 -32.68 -31.08
CA ASP A 145 22.07 -32.53 -30.70
C ASP A 145 21.91 -32.47 -29.17
N VAL A 146 22.63 -33.33 -28.45
CA VAL A 146 22.66 -33.32 -26.97
C VAL A 146 23.19 -31.99 -26.44
N THR A 147 24.15 -31.35 -27.10
CA THR A 147 24.63 -30.01 -26.69
C THR A 147 23.60 -28.92 -26.98
N CYS A 148 22.84 -29.02 -28.08
CA CYS A 148 21.78 -28.09 -28.43
C CYS A 148 20.61 -28.18 -27.43
N LEU A 149 20.12 -29.40 -27.16
CA LEU A 149 19.08 -29.66 -26.17
C LEU A 149 19.47 -29.24 -24.75
N LYS A 150 20.75 -29.42 -24.37
CA LYS A 150 21.25 -28.91 -23.08
C LYS A 150 21.17 -27.40 -22.97
N LYS A 151 21.41 -26.69 -24.08
CA LYS A 151 21.32 -25.23 -24.13
C LYS A 151 19.87 -24.78 -24.03
N GLU A 152 18.96 -25.40 -24.77
CA GLU A 152 17.53 -25.11 -24.69
C GLU A 152 16.95 -25.36 -23.28
N VAL A 153 17.35 -26.44 -22.61
CA VAL A 153 16.98 -26.70 -21.21
C VAL A 153 17.53 -25.64 -20.25
N GLN A 154 18.69 -25.06 -20.55
CA GLN A 154 19.26 -23.97 -19.76
C GLN A 154 18.49 -22.66 -19.99
N ASP A 155 18.18 -22.33 -21.23
CA ASP A 155 17.41 -21.14 -21.59
C ASP A 155 16.00 -21.18 -20.95
N LEU A 156 15.32 -22.34 -21.01
CA LEU A 156 14.02 -22.54 -20.35
C LEU A 156 14.09 -22.43 -18.82
N LYS A 157 15.22 -22.80 -18.19
CA LYS A 157 15.42 -22.61 -16.75
C LYS A 157 15.55 -21.15 -16.39
N GLU A 158 16.27 -20.38 -17.21
CA GLU A 158 16.45 -18.94 -17.02
C GLU A 158 15.11 -18.21 -17.19
N GLU A 159 14.32 -18.58 -18.21
CA GLU A 159 12.98 -18.04 -18.42
C GLU A 159 12.04 -18.34 -17.24
N ARG A 160 12.05 -19.58 -16.73
CA ARG A 160 11.29 -19.96 -15.52
C ARG A 160 11.69 -19.10 -14.33
N ASP A 161 12.99 -18.84 -14.11
CA ASP A 161 13.44 -18.03 -12.98
C ASP A 161 13.02 -16.57 -13.09
N VAL A 162 13.01 -16.01 -14.30
CA VAL A 162 12.46 -14.67 -14.58
C VAL A 162 10.95 -14.63 -14.29
N LEU A 163 10.20 -15.63 -14.73
CA LEU A 163 8.76 -15.73 -14.44
C LEU A 163 8.50 -15.86 -12.93
N LEU A 164 9.33 -16.62 -12.21
CA LEU A 164 9.21 -16.78 -10.76
C LEU A 164 9.47 -15.45 -10.03
N ALA A 165 10.47 -14.69 -10.47
CA ALA A 165 10.74 -13.35 -9.98
C ALA A 165 9.56 -12.38 -10.23
N LYS A 166 9.00 -12.38 -11.45
CA LYS A 166 7.80 -11.59 -11.80
C LYS A 166 6.57 -11.97 -10.97
N VAL A 167 6.34 -13.26 -10.71
CA VAL A 167 5.24 -13.72 -9.84
C VAL A 167 5.43 -13.22 -8.41
N GLN A 168 6.67 -13.21 -7.91
CA GLN A 168 6.99 -12.74 -6.58
C GLN A 168 6.86 -11.20 -6.46
N GLU A 169 7.25 -10.46 -7.49
CA GLU A 169 6.99 -9.02 -7.59
C GLU A 169 5.49 -8.71 -7.62
N ASN A 170 4.70 -9.43 -8.42
CA ASN A 170 3.24 -9.31 -8.42
C ASN A 170 2.61 -9.64 -7.05
N SER A 171 3.19 -10.55 -6.28
CA SER A 171 2.73 -10.83 -4.92
C SER A 171 2.96 -9.64 -3.98
N ASN A 172 4.08 -8.91 -4.15
CA ASN A 172 4.39 -7.72 -3.37
C ASN A 172 3.46 -6.56 -3.72
N THR A 173 3.22 -6.33 -5.02
CA THR A 173 2.26 -5.29 -5.47
C THR A 173 0.84 -5.59 -4.99
N THR A 174 0.44 -6.87 -4.93
CA THR A 174 -0.84 -7.26 -4.33
C THR A 174 -0.90 -6.90 -2.84
N SER A 175 0.20 -7.04 -2.09
CA SER A 175 0.26 -6.59 -0.69
C SER A 175 0.18 -5.07 -0.54
N ASP A 176 0.79 -4.33 -1.46
CA ASP A 176 0.74 -2.87 -1.50
C ASP A 176 -0.67 -2.36 -1.81
N VAL A 177 -1.37 -3.03 -2.74
CA VAL A 177 -2.77 -2.75 -3.05
C VAL A 177 -3.64 -2.97 -1.81
N VAL A 178 -3.47 -4.07 -1.08
CA VAL A 178 -4.22 -4.34 0.15
C VAL A 178 -3.94 -3.27 1.23
N ARG A 179 -2.69 -2.85 1.39
CA ARG A 179 -2.32 -1.77 2.31
C ARG A 179 -2.97 -0.44 1.91
N LEU A 180 -2.93 -0.09 0.63
CA LEU A 180 -3.56 1.14 0.12
C LEU A 180 -5.08 1.10 0.29
N GLU A 181 -5.72 -0.06 0.12
CA GLU A 181 -7.15 -0.25 0.38
C GLU A 181 -7.48 0.00 1.87
N GLU A 182 -6.65 -0.48 2.79
CA GLU A 182 -6.80 -0.22 4.22
C GLU A 182 -6.61 1.27 4.57
N GLU A 183 -5.61 1.93 3.99
CA GLU A 183 -5.38 3.37 4.15
C GLU A 183 -6.57 4.20 3.62
N ILE A 184 -7.11 3.85 2.44
CA ILE A 184 -8.32 4.49 1.88
C ILE A 184 -9.53 4.29 2.80
N LYS A 185 -9.69 3.10 3.39
CA LYS A 185 -10.78 2.82 4.32
C LYS A 185 -10.67 3.65 5.59
N MET A 186 -9.46 3.79 6.14
CA MET A 186 -9.20 4.65 7.31
C MET A 186 -9.42 6.13 6.98
N ALA A 187 -8.99 6.60 5.81
CA ALA A 187 -9.23 7.98 5.37
C ALA A 187 -10.73 8.29 5.20
N LYS A 188 -11.52 7.35 4.67
CA LYS A 188 -12.99 7.48 4.59
C LYS A 188 -13.65 7.60 5.96
N LEU A 189 -13.22 6.79 6.93
CA LEU A 189 -13.70 6.87 8.32
C LEU A 189 -13.40 8.25 8.94
N HIS A 190 -12.16 8.73 8.76
CA HIS A 190 -11.78 10.07 9.21
C HIS A 190 -12.62 11.18 8.56
N LEU A 191 -12.88 11.08 7.25
CA LEU A 191 -13.74 12.04 6.55
C LEU A 191 -15.17 12.04 7.13
N GLN A 192 -15.75 10.87 7.38
CA GLN A 192 -17.07 10.74 7.98
C GLN A 192 -17.13 11.36 9.40
N ASP A 193 -16.11 11.14 10.22
CA ASP A 193 -16.00 11.77 11.54
C ASP A 193 -15.93 13.30 11.44
N LYS A 194 -15.17 13.82 10.47
CA LYS A 194 -15.08 15.27 10.22
C LYS A 194 -16.40 15.85 9.70
N GLU A 195 -17.12 15.14 8.84
CA GLU A 195 -18.46 15.54 8.38
C GLU A 195 -19.47 15.57 9.54
N GLY A 196 -19.39 14.62 10.46
CA GLY A 196 -20.18 14.62 11.70
C GLY A 196 -19.87 15.82 12.59
N LEU A 197 -18.59 16.16 12.77
CA LEU A 197 -18.16 17.35 13.51
C LEU A 197 -18.63 18.66 12.84
N ILE A 198 -18.49 18.77 11.52
CA ILE A 198 -18.97 19.94 10.75
C ILE A 198 -20.48 20.08 10.91
N SER A 199 -21.24 18.99 10.85
CA SER A 199 -22.69 19.01 11.05
C SER A 199 -23.08 19.48 12.45
N SER A 200 -22.37 19.00 13.49
CA SER A 200 -22.55 19.44 14.87
C SER A 200 -22.22 20.92 15.06
N LEU A 201 -21.09 21.39 14.53
CA LEU A 201 -20.69 22.80 14.58
C LEU A 201 -21.69 23.70 13.83
N LYS A 202 -22.20 23.25 12.69
CA LYS A 202 -23.22 23.98 11.91
C LYS A 202 -24.53 24.11 12.70
N LEU A 203 -24.95 23.06 13.39
CA LEU A 203 -26.11 23.11 14.29
C LEU A 203 -25.88 24.07 15.45
N GLN A 204 -24.72 24.01 16.11
CA GLN A 204 -24.36 24.93 17.20
C GLN A 204 -24.36 26.39 16.74
N LEU A 205 -23.77 26.68 15.58
CA LEU A 205 -23.75 28.02 15.00
C LEU A 205 -25.17 28.52 14.69
N SER A 206 -26.03 27.64 14.16
CA SER A 206 -27.44 27.95 13.90
C SER A 206 -28.21 28.26 15.18
N CYS A 207 -28.03 27.47 16.24
CA CYS A 207 -28.66 27.72 17.53
C CYS A 207 -28.15 29.03 18.17
N ALA A 208 -26.83 29.28 18.12
CA ALA A 208 -26.24 30.51 18.63
C ALA A 208 -26.74 31.74 17.87
N ALA A 209 -26.86 31.67 16.54
CA ALA A 209 -27.43 32.74 15.73
C ALA A 209 -28.91 32.98 16.05
N GLY A 210 -29.69 31.92 16.28
CA GLY A 210 -31.09 32.01 16.72
C GLY A 210 -31.22 32.71 18.07
N ASN A 211 -30.39 32.33 19.05
CA ASN A 211 -30.37 32.95 20.38
C ASN A 211 -29.98 34.43 20.32
N ALA A 212 -28.91 34.76 19.58
CA ALA A 212 -28.48 36.14 19.43
C ALA A 212 -29.54 37.03 18.76
N LYS A 213 -30.29 36.47 17.80
CA LYS A 213 -31.42 37.16 17.17
C LYS A 213 -32.56 37.43 18.17
N ALA A 214 -32.92 36.43 18.98
CA ALA A 214 -33.95 36.59 20.01
C ALA A 214 -33.54 37.62 21.08
N ASP A 215 -32.28 37.63 21.50
CA ASP A 215 -31.74 38.62 22.44
C ASP A 215 -31.79 40.04 21.85
N LEU A 216 -31.45 40.20 20.57
CA LEU A 216 -31.56 41.48 19.85
C LEU A 216 -33.01 41.98 19.80
N GLU A 217 -33.96 41.11 19.45
CA GLU A 217 -35.40 41.45 19.41
C GLU A 217 -35.91 41.87 20.79
N LEU A 218 -35.50 41.16 21.85
CA LEU A 218 -35.84 41.52 23.23
C LEU A 218 -35.31 42.91 23.61
N GLU A 219 -34.05 43.22 23.28
CA GLU A 219 -33.46 44.54 23.56
C GLU A 219 -34.09 45.64 22.71
N MET A 220 -34.48 45.37 21.46
CA MET A 220 -35.23 46.31 20.64
C MET A 220 -36.59 46.67 21.27
N GLU A 221 -37.34 45.69 21.75
CA GLU A 221 -38.63 45.95 22.44
C GLU A 221 -38.44 46.67 23.78
N LYS A 222 -37.38 46.37 24.54
CA LYS A 222 -37.03 47.15 25.75
C LYS A 222 -36.73 48.61 25.42
N ASN A 223 -35.93 48.86 24.38
CA ASN A 223 -35.60 50.22 23.96
C ASN A 223 -36.84 50.99 23.51
N LYS A 224 -37.76 50.32 22.82
CA LYS A 224 -39.06 50.91 22.45
C LYS A 224 -39.90 51.27 23.67
N ALA A 225 -39.95 50.40 24.69
CA ALA A 225 -40.61 50.68 25.96
C ALA A 225 -39.95 51.84 26.72
N PHE A 226 -38.61 51.91 26.76
CA PHE A 226 -37.90 53.03 27.37
C PHE A 226 -38.16 54.35 26.64
N SER A 227 -38.15 54.34 25.31
CA SER A 227 -38.49 55.53 24.52
C SER A 227 -39.90 56.02 24.83
N ALA A 228 -40.90 55.13 24.87
CA ALA A 228 -42.27 55.51 25.26
C ALA A 228 -42.35 56.08 26.69
N ARG A 229 -41.57 55.52 27.63
CA ARG A 229 -41.51 56.02 29.00
C ARG A 229 -40.85 57.40 29.09
N ILE A 230 -39.78 57.63 28.32
CA ILE A 230 -39.12 58.93 28.23
C ILE A 230 -40.11 59.98 27.73
N THR A 231 -40.82 59.71 26.63
CA THR A 231 -41.83 60.64 26.09
C THR A 231 -42.95 60.94 27.10
N SER A 232 -43.41 59.92 27.86
CA SER A 232 -44.41 60.14 28.91
C SER A 232 -43.88 61.01 30.06
N LEU A 233 -42.61 60.87 30.44
CA LEU A 233 -41.98 61.68 31.48
C LEU A 233 -41.74 63.11 30.99
N GLU A 234 -41.33 63.30 29.74
CA GLU A 234 -41.20 64.61 29.11
C GLU A 234 -42.53 65.38 29.15
N ASN A 235 -43.63 64.73 28.81
CA ASN A 235 -44.97 65.33 28.90
C ASN A 235 -45.33 65.71 30.34
N ALA A 236 -45.08 64.84 31.32
CA ALA A 236 -45.36 65.13 32.72
C ALA A 236 -44.51 66.29 33.28
N VAL A 237 -43.25 66.41 32.84
CA VAL A 237 -42.39 67.54 33.19
C VAL A 237 -42.92 68.84 32.58
N ALA A 238 -43.44 68.80 31.34
CA ALA A 238 -44.07 69.95 30.71
C ALA A 238 -45.31 70.40 31.49
N ASP A 239 -46.19 69.48 31.91
CA ASP A 239 -47.37 69.78 32.72
C ASP A 239 -47.00 70.41 34.06
N VAL A 240 -46.02 69.84 34.78
CA VAL A 240 -45.54 70.40 36.05
C VAL A 240 -44.89 71.78 35.87
N SER A 241 -44.25 72.03 34.73
CA SER A 241 -43.71 73.36 34.43
C SER A 241 -44.84 74.39 34.27
N ILE A 242 -45.96 74.02 33.65
CA ILE A 242 -47.14 74.89 33.52
C ILE A 242 -47.71 75.19 34.90
N ASP A 243 -47.92 74.15 35.73
CA ASP A 243 -48.43 74.30 37.10
C ASP A 243 -47.52 75.21 37.95
N ARG A 244 -46.19 75.05 37.82
CA ARG A 244 -45.22 75.90 38.51
C ARG A 244 -45.40 77.36 38.09
N ASP A 245 -45.48 77.63 36.80
CA ASP A 245 -45.59 79.00 36.29
C ASP A 245 -46.91 79.66 36.75
N ASP A 246 -48.00 78.89 36.84
CA ASP A 246 -49.29 79.35 37.41
C ASP A 246 -49.20 79.65 38.91
N VAL A 247 -48.50 78.82 39.69
CA VAL A 247 -48.24 79.04 41.12
C VAL A 247 -47.34 80.26 41.34
N GLU A 248 -46.31 80.44 40.51
CA GLU A 248 -45.43 81.62 40.57
C GLU A 248 -46.18 82.91 40.22
N GLU A 249 -47.13 82.86 39.29
CA GLU A 249 -48.01 83.98 38.96
C GLU A 249 -49.01 84.27 40.11
N ALA A 250 -49.56 83.23 40.75
CA ALA A 250 -50.38 83.38 41.95
C ALA A 250 -49.58 83.94 43.14
N ASN A 251 -48.34 83.51 43.33
CA ASN A 251 -47.43 84.04 44.35
C ASN A 251 -47.00 85.48 44.05
N ARG A 252 -46.82 85.86 42.77
CA ARG A 252 -46.65 87.28 42.39
C ARG A 252 -47.86 88.14 42.78
N LYS A 253 -49.08 87.59 42.65
CA LYS A 253 -50.32 88.27 43.06
C LYS A 253 -50.49 88.34 44.59
N LEU A 254 -49.99 87.34 45.34
CA LEU A 254 -49.99 87.32 46.81
C LEU A 254 -48.91 88.23 47.42
N HIS A 255 -47.68 88.20 46.90
CA HIS A 255 -46.61 89.11 47.33
C HIS A 255 -46.89 90.58 46.98
N GLY A 256 -47.76 90.86 45.99
CA GLY A 256 -48.31 92.20 45.73
C GLY A 256 -49.37 92.68 46.73
N ARG A 257 -49.78 91.86 47.71
CA ARG A 257 -50.78 92.22 48.75
C ARG A 257 -50.31 92.10 50.19
N GLU A 258 -49.13 91.52 50.46
CA GLU A 258 -48.62 91.32 51.82
C GLU A 258 -47.17 91.78 51.99
N TYR A 259 -46.86 93.01 51.57
CA TYR A 259 -45.66 93.72 52.03
C TYR A 259 -46.00 95.17 52.35
N GLY A 260 -46.52 95.39 53.57
CA GLY A 260 -46.83 96.72 54.09
C GLY A 260 -47.00 96.84 55.60
N GLU A 261 -47.39 95.78 56.33
CA GLU A 261 -47.94 95.96 57.69
C GLU A 261 -47.25 95.19 58.83
N LYS A 262 -46.03 94.69 58.64
CA LYS A 262 -45.26 94.02 59.72
C LYS A 262 -43.81 94.51 59.91
N LEU A 263 -43.50 95.74 59.49
CA LEU A 263 -42.15 96.32 59.63
C LEU A 263 -42.07 97.60 60.49
N GLU A 264 -43.13 97.98 61.22
CA GLU A 264 -43.19 99.27 61.94
C GLU A 264 -43.14 99.17 63.48
N ILE A 265 -43.24 97.96 64.05
CA ILE A 265 -43.32 97.80 65.53
C ILE A 265 -41.99 97.36 66.17
N SER A 266 -40.98 96.99 65.39
CA SER A 266 -39.69 96.51 65.93
C SER A 266 -38.54 97.53 65.85
N LEU A 267 -38.82 98.81 65.65
CA LEU A 267 -37.78 99.85 65.45
C LEU A 267 -37.40 100.63 66.73
N LYS A 268 -38.00 100.32 67.89
CA LYS A 268 -37.77 101.04 69.15
C LYS A 268 -36.92 100.32 70.21
N SER A 269 -36.44 99.09 69.97
CA SER A 269 -35.43 98.42 70.83
C SER A 269 -34.04 98.30 70.18
N SER A 270 -33.82 98.95 69.03
CA SER A 270 -32.69 98.70 68.14
C SER A 270 -31.58 99.76 68.20
N ALA A 271 -31.39 100.44 69.34
CA ALA A 271 -30.30 101.40 69.51
C ALA A 271 -29.08 100.77 70.21
N GLU A 272 -29.28 99.93 71.24
CA GLU A 272 -28.18 99.20 71.90
C GLU A 272 -27.76 97.94 71.12
N ASN A 273 -28.68 97.34 70.38
CA ASN A 273 -28.38 96.29 69.40
C ASN A 273 -27.67 96.82 68.15
N PHE A 274 -27.61 98.14 67.92
CA PHE A 274 -27.01 98.70 66.70
C PHE A 274 -25.49 98.55 66.71
N GLN A 275 -24.84 98.70 67.86
CA GLN A 275 -23.37 98.58 67.96
C GLN A 275 -22.91 97.11 67.91
N GLU A 276 -23.63 96.20 68.56
CA GLU A 276 -23.39 94.76 68.48
C GLU A 276 -23.76 94.20 67.10
N ALA A 277 -24.85 94.68 66.49
CA ALA A 277 -25.18 94.36 65.10
C ALA A 277 -24.17 94.95 64.12
N GLN A 278 -23.62 96.14 64.36
CA GLN A 278 -22.60 96.74 63.49
C GLN A 278 -21.27 95.99 63.60
N SER A 279 -20.85 95.57 64.80
CA SER A 279 -19.71 94.66 64.99
C SER A 279 -19.94 93.30 64.32
N ARG A 280 -21.14 92.74 64.46
CA ARG A 280 -21.54 91.47 63.84
C ARG A 280 -21.69 91.59 62.32
N ILE A 281 -22.12 92.73 61.79
CA ILE A 281 -22.16 93.04 60.37
C ILE A 281 -20.74 93.12 59.82
N SER A 282 -19.80 93.77 60.51
CA SER A 282 -18.40 93.79 60.09
C SER A 282 -17.77 92.40 60.11
N GLN A 283 -18.02 91.59 61.15
CA GLN A 283 -17.59 90.19 61.18
C GLN A 283 -18.24 89.36 60.07
N LEU A 284 -19.55 89.56 59.82
CA LEU A 284 -20.25 88.87 58.75
C LEU A 284 -19.72 89.28 57.37
N GLN A 285 -19.43 90.56 57.16
CA GLN A 285 -18.80 91.08 55.94
C GLN A 285 -17.42 90.44 55.72
N GLU A 286 -16.59 90.35 56.76
CA GLU A 286 -15.29 89.68 56.69
C GLU A 286 -15.44 88.18 56.40
N THR A 287 -16.37 87.49 57.07
CA THR A 287 -16.63 86.07 56.78
C THR A 287 -17.21 85.85 55.38
N ASN A 288 -18.01 86.79 54.87
CA ASN A 288 -18.62 86.69 53.55
C ASN A 288 -17.59 86.94 52.45
N GLU A 289 -16.67 87.89 52.64
CA GLU A 289 -15.52 88.06 51.74
C GLU A 289 -14.58 86.85 51.80
N ASN A 290 -14.33 86.28 52.98
CA ASN A 290 -13.57 85.03 53.10
C ASN A 290 -14.27 83.85 52.41
N LEU A 291 -15.59 83.71 52.53
CA LEU A 291 -16.38 82.68 51.84
C LEU A 291 -16.40 82.91 50.33
N LYS A 292 -16.45 84.16 49.88
CA LYS A 292 -16.40 84.53 48.47
C LYS A 292 -15.04 84.21 47.85
N ASN A 293 -13.96 84.54 48.55
CA ASN A 293 -12.60 84.15 48.13
C ASN A 293 -12.43 82.62 48.11
N ASN A 294 -12.93 81.92 49.13
CA ASN A 294 -12.91 80.45 49.16
C ASN A 294 -13.76 79.83 48.03
N ASN A 295 -14.94 80.39 47.73
CA ASN A 295 -15.76 79.93 46.61
C ASN A 295 -15.06 80.18 45.28
N HIS A 296 -14.42 81.33 45.09
CA HIS A 296 -13.64 81.62 43.90
C HIS A 296 -12.46 80.64 43.74
N ASP A 297 -11.72 80.35 44.81
CA ASP A 297 -10.65 79.34 44.80
C ASP A 297 -11.17 77.94 44.47
N LEU A 298 -12.37 77.59 44.95
CA LEU A 298 -13.03 76.32 44.61
C LEU A 298 -13.48 76.29 43.15
N GLU A 299 -14.01 77.38 42.61
CA GLU A 299 -14.37 77.51 41.19
C GLU A 299 -13.15 77.33 40.29
N VAL A 300 -12.02 77.98 40.63
CA VAL A 300 -10.75 77.81 39.90
C VAL A 300 -10.27 76.37 39.97
N LYS A 301 -10.30 75.73 41.15
CA LYS A 301 -9.91 74.31 41.29
C LYS A 301 -10.82 73.37 40.50
N VAL A 302 -12.12 73.65 40.43
CA VAL A 302 -13.07 72.87 39.63
C VAL A 302 -12.76 73.02 38.14
N MET A 303 -12.51 74.24 37.66
CA MET A 303 -12.09 74.47 36.27
C MET A 303 -10.79 73.74 35.93
N GLU A 304 -9.78 73.81 36.80
CA GLU A 304 -8.54 73.07 36.57
C GLU A 304 -8.72 71.54 36.60
N MET A 305 -9.67 71.02 37.39
CA MET A 305 -10.00 69.58 37.37
C MET A 305 -10.69 69.19 36.06
N ILE A 306 -11.64 70.00 35.58
CA ILE A 306 -12.31 69.79 34.30
C ILE A 306 -11.30 69.78 33.15
N GLU A 307 -10.37 70.74 33.11
CA GLU A 307 -9.32 70.76 32.08
C GLU A 307 -8.39 69.53 32.16
N ARG A 308 -8.01 69.10 33.36
CA ARG A 308 -7.20 67.88 33.53
C ARG A 308 -7.94 66.63 33.08
N GLU A 309 -9.23 66.55 33.36
CA GLU A 309 -10.09 65.43 32.95
C GLU A 309 -10.26 65.40 31.43
N GLN A 310 -10.54 66.54 30.79
CA GLN A 310 -10.61 66.65 29.33
C GLN A 310 -9.28 66.24 28.65
N ARG A 311 -8.13 66.70 29.18
CA ARG A 311 -6.81 66.27 28.67
C ARG A 311 -6.56 64.77 28.87
N SER A 312 -7.14 64.16 29.90
CA SER A 312 -7.07 62.71 30.12
C SER A 312 -7.93 61.96 29.11
N GLU A 313 -9.17 62.41 28.89
CA GLU A 313 -10.08 61.83 27.91
C GLU A 313 -9.53 61.93 26.49
N GLU A 314 -8.92 63.06 26.11
CA GLU A 314 -8.29 63.22 24.80
C GLU A 314 -7.12 62.26 24.60
N LYS A 315 -6.30 62.04 25.64
CA LYS A 315 -5.22 61.04 25.60
C LYS A 315 -5.78 59.63 25.49
N GLU A 316 -6.86 59.31 26.21
CA GLU A 316 -7.50 58.01 26.15
C GLU A 316 -8.12 57.74 24.76
N ARG A 317 -8.77 58.75 24.16
CA ARG A 317 -9.27 58.68 22.77
C ARG A 317 -8.14 58.49 21.77
N SER A 318 -7.02 59.19 21.93
CA SER A 318 -5.82 59.03 21.08
C SER A 318 -5.23 57.62 21.17
N LEU A 319 -5.04 57.11 22.39
CA LEU A 319 -4.54 55.75 22.63
C LEU A 319 -5.52 54.68 22.12
N SER A 320 -6.83 54.91 22.25
CA SER A 320 -7.87 54.03 21.71
C SER A 320 -7.80 53.96 20.18
N ALA A 321 -7.64 55.11 19.50
CA ALA A 321 -7.48 55.17 18.05
C ALA A 321 -6.18 54.47 17.59
N GLU A 322 -5.08 54.63 18.32
CA GLU A 322 -3.83 53.92 18.04
C GLU A 322 -3.98 52.41 18.22
N ASN A 323 -4.64 51.96 19.29
CA ASN A 323 -4.93 50.53 19.51
C ASN A 323 -5.78 49.93 18.38
N LEU A 324 -6.81 50.63 17.91
CA LEU A 324 -7.63 50.21 16.77
C LEU A 324 -6.80 50.09 15.47
N SER A 325 -5.89 51.04 15.23
CA SER A 325 -4.96 51.00 14.10
C SER A 325 -3.98 49.81 14.18
N LEU A 326 -3.40 49.58 15.37
CA LEU A 326 -2.52 48.45 15.61
C LEU A 326 -3.25 47.11 15.46
N GLN A 327 -4.49 47.02 15.95
CA GLN A 327 -5.32 45.84 15.82
C GLN A 327 -5.64 45.54 14.34
N SER A 328 -6.00 46.57 13.55
CA SER A 328 -6.24 46.43 12.11
C SER A 328 -4.97 45.98 11.36
N ARG A 329 -3.80 46.49 11.76
CA ARG A 329 -2.51 46.06 11.18
C ARG A 329 -2.14 44.63 11.55
N LEU A 330 -2.44 44.20 12.77
CA LEU A 330 -2.22 42.84 13.24
C LEU A 330 -3.11 41.86 12.46
N GLU A 331 -4.40 42.16 12.35
CA GLU A 331 -5.37 41.35 11.61
C GLU A 331 -4.97 41.22 10.13
N LYS A 332 -4.52 42.32 9.51
CA LYS A 332 -3.97 42.26 8.15
C LYS A 332 -2.73 41.35 8.05
N CYS A 333 -1.82 41.42 9.01
CA CYS A 333 -0.62 40.58 9.04
C CYS A 333 -0.96 39.09 9.23
N GLU A 334 -1.93 38.79 10.11
CA GLU A 334 -2.43 37.43 10.33
C GLU A 334 -3.08 36.87 9.07
N ASN A 335 -3.90 37.66 8.38
CA ASN A 335 -4.52 37.29 7.11
C ASN A 335 -3.47 37.05 6.02
N ASP A 336 -2.48 37.94 5.87
CA ASP A 336 -1.39 37.78 4.92
C ASP A 336 -0.57 36.50 5.22
N TYR A 337 -0.35 36.18 6.50
CA TYR A 337 0.35 34.96 6.91
C TYR A 337 -0.45 33.69 6.58
N GLN A 338 -1.76 33.68 6.89
CA GLN A 338 -2.63 32.56 6.53
C GLN A 338 -2.72 32.35 5.03
N GLN A 339 -2.81 33.43 4.26
CA GLN A 339 -2.82 33.36 2.80
C GLN A 339 -1.52 32.75 2.27
N ARG A 340 -0.34 33.22 2.73
CA ARG A 340 0.95 32.64 2.32
C ARG A 340 1.07 31.18 2.69
N LEU A 341 0.62 30.78 3.88
CA LEU A 341 0.66 29.38 4.30
C LEU A 341 -0.21 28.50 3.39
N SER A 342 -1.38 29.00 2.98
CA SER A 342 -2.26 28.32 2.02
C SER A 342 -1.63 28.24 0.62
N GLU A 343 -0.99 29.31 0.15
CA GLU A 343 -0.28 29.35 -1.14
C GLU A 343 0.94 28.41 -1.14
N GLU A 344 1.73 28.37 -0.06
CA GLU A 344 2.84 27.43 0.09
C GLU A 344 2.37 25.98 0.12
N MET A 345 1.29 25.69 0.84
CA MET A 345 0.71 24.34 0.86
C MET A 345 0.18 23.94 -0.53
N MET A 346 -0.51 24.84 -1.23
CA MET A 346 -1.02 24.58 -2.59
C MET A 346 0.14 24.38 -3.58
N THR A 347 1.19 25.19 -3.50
CA THR A 347 2.37 25.05 -4.38
C THR A 347 3.19 23.81 -4.07
N GLN A 348 3.28 23.37 -2.81
CA GLN A 348 3.91 22.12 -2.43
C GLN A 348 3.11 20.91 -2.92
N ASN A 349 1.78 20.94 -2.78
CA ASN A 349 0.90 19.91 -3.32
C ASN A 349 1.00 19.84 -4.85
N LEU A 350 1.02 20.99 -5.53
CA LEU A 350 1.18 21.04 -6.97
C LEU A 350 2.56 20.51 -7.40
N ARG A 351 3.65 20.88 -6.71
CA ARG A 351 4.99 20.32 -6.98
C ARG A 351 5.03 18.80 -6.78
N SER A 352 4.50 18.29 -5.67
CA SER A 352 4.45 16.85 -5.40
C SER A 352 3.64 16.11 -6.45
N LEU A 353 2.52 16.70 -6.89
CA LEU A 353 1.68 16.14 -7.94
C LEU A 353 2.40 16.14 -9.29
N THR A 354 3.06 17.25 -9.66
CA THR A 354 3.86 17.35 -10.88
C THR A 354 5.01 16.34 -10.88
N GLU A 355 5.69 16.16 -9.75
CA GLU A 355 6.77 15.18 -9.61
C GLU A 355 6.26 13.73 -9.72
N LYS A 356 5.09 13.43 -9.16
CA LYS A 356 4.43 12.13 -9.36
C LYS A 356 4.07 11.89 -10.83
N TYR A 357 3.52 12.89 -11.53
CA TYR A 357 3.20 12.78 -12.95
C TYR A 357 4.45 12.58 -13.80
N ARG A 358 5.53 13.31 -13.50
CA ARG A 358 6.82 13.15 -14.18
C ARG A 358 7.39 11.74 -13.97
N ASN A 359 7.38 11.24 -12.74
CA ASN A 359 7.83 9.88 -12.45
C ASN A 359 6.97 8.81 -13.16
N LEU A 360 5.67 9.06 -13.30
CA LEU A 360 4.78 8.22 -14.10
C LEU A 360 5.17 8.25 -15.58
N GLU A 361 5.41 9.44 -16.14
CA GLU A 361 5.84 9.61 -17.53
C GLU A 361 7.17 8.91 -17.82
N ASP A 362 8.16 9.07 -16.93
CA ASP A 362 9.46 8.39 -17.03
C ASP A 362 9.27 6.86 -17.00
N SER A 363 8.47 6.35 -16.06
CA SER A 363 8.14 4.92 -15.98
C SER A 363 7.40 4.41 -17.24
N PHE A 364 6.47 5.20 -17.79
CA PHE A 364 5.79 4.85 -19.05
C PHE A 364 6.72 4.88 -20.26
N ALA A 365 7.76 5.73 -20.25
CA ALA A 365 8.78 5.74 -21.29
C ALA A 365 9.66 4.48 -21.19
N ASP A 366 10.04 4.08 -19.98
CA ASP A 366 10.81 2.86 -19.73
C ASP A 366 10.01 1.62 -20.15
N PHE A 367 8.74 1.51 -19.76
CA PHE A 367 7.89 0.39 -20.20
C PHE A 367 7.71 0.35 -21.73
N ARG A 368 7.59 1.50 -22.38
CA ARG A 368 7.53 1.55 -23.85
C ARG A 368 8.83 1.08 -24.49
N SER A 369 9.97 1.52 -23.96
CA SER A 369 11.30 1.09 -24.42
C SER A 369 11.49 -0.42 -24.26
N GLU A 370 11.07 -0.98 -23.11
CA GLU A 370 11.15 -2.41 -22.84
C GLU A 370 10.25 -3.23 -23.79
N ALA A 371 9.02 -2.76 -24.02
CA ALA A 371 8.09 -3.39 -24.96
C ALA A 371 8.59 -3.33 -26.41
N GLU A 372 9.26 -2.25 -26.82
CA GLU A 372 9.86 -2.13 -28.15
C GLU A 372 11.02 -3.14 -28.32
N LYS A 373 11.88 -3.29 -27.30
CA LYS A 373 12.94 -4.32 -27.31
C LYS A 373 12.38 -5.73 -27.38
N GLU A 374 11.33 -6.03 -26.61
CA GLU A 374 10.69 -7.34 -26.61
C GLU A 374 10.05 -7.64 -27.98
N LYS A 375 9.40 -6.65 -28.59
CA LYS A 375 8.89 -6.74 -29.97
C LYS A 375 10.00 -6.98 -31.00
N ASP A 376 11.15 -6.34 -30.85
CA ASP A 376 12.30 -6.54 -31.74
C ASP A 376 12.89 -7.95 -31.58
N LEU A 377 12.98 -8.45 -30.35
CA LEU A 377 13.39 -9.83 -30.04
C LEU A 377 12.43 -10.86 -30.66
N ILE A 378 11.12 -10.71 -30.44
CA ILE A 378 10.10 -11.60 -31.02
C ILE A 378 10.16 -11.54 -32.55
N SER A 379 10.38 -10.36 -33.15
CA SER A 379 10.51 -10.23 -34.60
C SER A 379 11.75 -10.93 -35.13
N ALA A 380 12.87 -10.87 -34.41
CA ALA A 380 14.10 -11.58 -34.77
C ALA A 380 13.93 -13.11 -34.65
N GLU A 381 13.33 -13.61 -33.56
CA GLU A 381 13.02 -15.03 -33.39
C GLU A 381 12.04 -15.53 -34.46
N LEU A 382 11.05 -14.71 -34.82
CA LEU A 382 10.08 -15.04 -35.86
C LEU A 382 10.74 -15.15 -37.24
N GLU A 383 11.72 -14.30 -37.54
CA GLU A 383 12.46 -14.42 -38.81
C GLU A 383 13.39 -15.65 -38.81
N VAL A 384 14.03 -15.97 -37.68
CA VAL A 384 14.87 -17.19 -37.56
C VAL A 384 14.03 -18.47 -37.69
N THR A 385 12.85 -18.52 -37.07
CA THR A 385 11.94 -19.67 -37.18
C THR A 385 11.39 -19.81 -38.60
N LYS A 386 11.09 -18.70 -39.27
CA LYS A 386 10.68 -18.67 -40.67
C LYS A 386 11.79 -19.17 -41.61
N ASP A 387 13.03 -18.75 -41.40
CA ASP A 387 14.19 -19.24 -42.17
C ASP A 387 14.41 -20.75 -41.95
N SER A 388 14.25 -21.21 -40.70
CA SER A 388 14.37 -22.63 -40.34
C SER A 388 13.26 -23.47 -40.97
N LEU A 389 12.03 -22.95 -40.97
CA LEU A 389 10.88 -23.60 -41.62
C LEU A 389 11.07 -23.67 -43.14
N GLN A 390 11.58 -22.60 -43.76
CA GLN A 390 11.87 -22.59 -45.20
C GLN A 390 12.93 -23.62 -45.57
N LYS A 391 14.00 -23.76 -44.76
CA LYS A 391 15.00 -24.83 -44.95
C LYS A 391 14.38 -26.22 -44.81
N SER A 392 13.59 -26.45 -43.77
CA SER A 392 12.90 -27.72 -43.55
C SER A 392 11.95 -28.07 -44.71
N GLN A 393 11.22 -27.09 -45.25
CA GLN A 393 10.39 -27.28 -46.45
C GLN A 393 11.23 -27.65 -47.67
N GLN A 394 12.36 -26.98 -47.89
CA GLN A 394 13.28 -27.29 -48.99
C GLN A 394 13.87 -28.70 -48.86
N GLU A 395 14.26 -29.11 -47.65
CA GLU A 395 14.73 -30.47 -47.36
C GLU A 395 13.63 -31.52 -47.56
N SER A 396 12.40 -31.23 -47.14
CA SER A 396 11.24 -32.10 -47.37
C SER A 396 10.96 -32.28 -48.88
N GLU A 397 11.05 -31.21 -49.67
CA GLU A 397 10.91 -31.29 -51.13
C GLU A 397 12.05 -32.08 -51.77
N GLN A 398 13.29 -31.92 -51.29
CA GLN A 398 14.42 -32.74 -51.71
C GLN A 398 14.17 -34.23 -51.41
N GLN A 399 13.77 -34.57 -50.18
CA GLN A 399 13.44 -35.94 -49.78
C GLN A 399 12.31 -36.51 -50.64
N LYS A 400 11.28 -35.72 -50.92
CA LYS A 400 10.15 -36.11 -51.77
C LYS A 400 10.62 -36.42 -53.19
N ASN A 401 11.50 -35.59 -53.75
CA ASN A 401 12.09 -35.83 -55.06
C ASN A 401 12.95 -37.09 -55.08
N THR A 402 13.74 -37.34 -54.04
CA THR A 402 14.54 -38.57 -53.88
C THR A 402 13.65 -39.80 -53.76
N CYS A 403 12.55 -39.73 -52.99
CA CYS A 403 11.57 -40.81 -52.86
C CYS A 403 10.92 -41.15 -54.21
N VAL A 404 10.54 -40.12 -54.98
CA VAL A 404 10.00 -40.30 -56.34
C VAL A 404 11.03 -40.92 -57.29
N PHE A 405 12.32 -40.55 -57.16
CA PHE A 405 13.40 -41.15 -57.95
C PHE A 405 13.60 -42.64 -57.60
N LEU A 406 13.72 -42.96 -56.31
CA LEU A 406 13.86 -44.34 -55.83
C LEU A 406 12.66 -45.20 -56.21
N LYS A 407 11.44 -44.63 -56.16
CA LYS A 407 10.23 -45.33 -56.60
C LYS A 407 10.27 -45.68 -58.08
N ARG A 408 10.71 -44.76 -58.94
CA ARG A 408 10.91 -45.07 -60.37
C ARG A 408 11.95 -46.16 -60.58
N GLN A 409 13.08 -46.09 -59.87
CA GLN A 409 14.13 -47.10 -59.98
C GLN A 409 13.63 -48.48 -59.52
N SER A 410 12.83 -48.53 -58.44
CA SER A 410 12.19 -49.77 -57.99
C SER A 410 11.19 -50.31 -59.00
N GLU A 411 10.38 -49.46 -59.65
CA GLU A 411 9.45 -49.87 -60.71
C GLU A 411 10.19 -50.39 -61.95
N GLU A 412 11.37 -49.85 -62.25
CA GLU A 412 12.22 -50.27 -63.36
C GLU A 412 12.86 -51.63 -63.08
N ILE A 413 13.41 -51.82 -61.87
CA ILE A 413 13.91 -53.12 -61.39
C ILE A 413 12.77 -54.16 -61.36
N GLN A 414 11.56 -53.77 -60.96
CA GLN A 414 10.39 -54.66 -60.96
C GLN A 414 10.07 -55.12 -62.39
N LYS A 415 10.05 -54.21 -63.37
CA LYS A 415 9.83 -54.57 -64.79
C LYS A 415 10.93 -55.47 -65.33
N GLU A 416 12.19 -55.19 -65.01
CA GLU A 416 13.30 -56.06 -65.39
C GLU A 416 13.16 -57.45 -64.76
N SER A 417 12.78 -57.53 -63.48
CA SER A 417 12.51 -58.79 -62.78
C SER A 417 11.35 -59.56 -63.41
N GLU A 418 10.24 -58.88 -63.75
CA GLU A 418 9.11 -59.47 -64.46
C GLU A 418 9.48 -59.96 -65.85
N GLN A 419 10.33 -59.21 -66.57
CA GLN A 419 10.81 -59.58 -67.90
C GLN A 419 11.77 -60.79 -67.83
N LEU A 420 12.68 -60.82 -66.86
CA LEU A 420 13.53 -61.97 -66.55
C LEU A 420 12.69 -63.18 -66.13
N ASN A 421 11.67 -62.99 -65.31
CA ASN A 421 10.77 -64.06 -64.90
C ASN A 421 9.95 -64.60 -66.09
N GLY A 422 9.53 -63.72 -67.00
CA GLY A 422 8.92 -64.13 -68.28
C GLY A 422 9.89 -64.90 -69.17
N GLN A 423 11.17 -64.51 -69.22
CA GLN A 423 12.21 -65.29 -69.90
C GLN A 423 12.43 -66.65 -69.23
N VAL A 424 12.44 -66.72 -67.90
CA VAL A 424 12.56 -67.97 -67.15
C VAL A 424 11.36 -68.88 -67.40
N GLU A 425 10.13 -68.36 -67.40
CA GLU A 425 8.93 -69.16 -67.72
C GLU A 425 8.89 -69.58 -69.20
N ASN A 426 9.36 -68.75 -70.13
CA ASN A 426 9.52 -69.16 -71.53
C ASN A 426 10.57 -70.25 -71.68
N LEU A 427 11.73 -70.12 -71.02
CA LEU A 427 12.77 -71.16 -71.02
C LEU A 427 12.31 -72.42 -70.29
N LYS A 428 11.44 -72.30 -69.29
CA LYS A 428 10.86 -73.43 -68.54
C LYS A 428 9.79 -74.15 -69.36
N THR A 429 8.93 -73.43 -70.08
CA THR A 429 7.97 -74.02 -71.02
C THR A 429 8.68 -74.63 -72.23
N GLU A 430 9.76 -74.01 -72.71
CA GLU A 430 10.65 -74.59 -73.71
C GLU A 430 11.33 -75.84 -73.18
N ALA A 431 11.88 -75.83 -71.96
CA ALA A 431 12.46 -76.99 -71.29
C ALA A 431 11.41 -78.10 -71.02
N GLU A 432 10.17 -77.76 -70.70
CA GLU A 432 9.06 -78.70 -70.52
C GLU A 432 8.56 -79.28 -71.85
N SER A 433 8.57 -78.49 -72.93
CA SER A 433 8.28 -78.95 -74.29
C SER A 433 9.39 -79.88 -74.79
N LEU A 434 10.65 -79.52 -74.57
CA LEU A 434 11.81 -80.34 -74.84
C LEU A 434 11.81 -81.59 -73.96
N ARG A 435 11.32 -81.52 -72.71
CA ARG A 435 11.12 -82.66 -71.81
C ARG A 435 9.98 -83.58 -72.26
N CYS A 436 8.93 -83.05 -72.87
CA CYS A 436 7.85 -83.85 -73.50
C CYS A 436 8.30 -84.50 -74.81
N GLU A 437 9.16 -83.84 -75.59
CA GLU A 437 9.86 -84.43 -76.73
C GLU A 437 10.91 -85.46 -76.29
N LEU A 438 11.60 -85.21 -75.17
CA LEU A 438 12.51 -86.14 -74.52
C LEU A 438 11.76 -87.36 -74.02
N LEU A 439 10.61 -87.23 -73.34
CA LEU A 439 9.79 -88.37 -72.88
C LEU A 439 9.34 -89.26 -74.05
N LYS A 440 8.97 -88.67 -75.19
CA LYS A 440 8.64 -89.42 -76.42
C LYS A 440 9.87 -90.10 -77.05
N ARG A 441 11.07 -89.52 -76.91
CA ARG A 441 12.35 -90.11 -77.34
C ARG A 441 12.96 -91.05 -76.30
N GLN A 442 12.55 -90.97 -75.04
CA GLN A 442 13.06 -91.72 -73.89
C GLN A 442 12.31 -93.04 -73.70
N GLU A 443 11.11 -93.18 -74.28
CA GLU A 443 10.49 -94.50 -74.56
C GLU A 443 11.19 -95.25 -75.73
N GLU A 444 11.89 -94.54 -76.62
CA GLU A 444 12.65 -95.15 -77.75
C GLU A 444 14.13 -95.42 -77.41
N VAL A 445 14.69 -94.78 -76.37
CA VAL A 445 16.11 -94.90 -75.97
C VAL A 445 16.30 -95.66 -74.63
N ALA A 446 15.22 -96.23 -74.07
CA ALA A 446 15.26 -97.25 -73.01
C ALA A 446 15.86 -98.61 -73.45
N SER A 447 16.67 -98.62 -74.51
CA SER A 447 17.58 -99.71 -74.87
C SER A 447 18.98 -99.20 -75.28
N ALA A 448 19.63 -98.35 -74.49
CA ALA A 448 21.09 -98.44 -74.24
C ALA A 448 21.64 -97.29 -73.37
N LYS A 449 22.20 -97.69 -72.23
CA LYS A 449 23.38 -97.12 -71.55
C LYS A 449 23.29 -95.73 -70.88
N GLN A 450 22.99 -95.80 -69.58
CA GLN A 450 23.78 -95.35 -68.41
C GLN A 450 24.66 -94.09 -68.47
N GLU A 451 24.39 -93.22 -67.48
CA GLU A 451 25.29 -92.41 -66.64
C GLU A 451 26.60 -91.88 -67.25
N GLN A 452 26.60 -90.58 -67.54
CA GLN A 452 27.67 -89.66 -67.14
C GLN A 452 27.19 -88.23 -67.40
N GLU A 453 26.70 -87.50 -66.37
CA GLU A 453 26.62 -86.01 -66.29
C GLU A 453 25.75 -85.47 -65.12
N VAL A 454 25.35 -86.28 -64.13
CA VAL A 454 24.45 -85.80 -63.05
C VAL A 454 25.19 -85.15 -61.87
N GLU A 455 26.52 -85.18 -61.81
CA GLU A 455 27.26 -84.71 -60.62
C GLU A 455 27.65 -83.22 -60.67
N ALA A 456 27.80 -82.61 -61.85
CA ALA A 456 28.25 -81.20 -61.95
C ALA A 456 27.13 -80.16 -61.71
N VAL A 457 25.87 -80.50 -61.99
CA VAL A 457 24.72 -79.58 -61.89
C VAL A 457 24.15 -79.50 -60.47
N LYS A 458 24.43 -80.50 -59.61
CA LYS A 458 24.03 -80.46 -58.19
C LYS A 458 24.86 -79.46 -57.37
N ASP A 459 26.13 -79.27 -57.71
CA ASP A 459 27.03 -78.38 -56.95
C ASP A 459 26.86 -76.89 -57.28
N GLU A 460 26.33 -76.54 -58.46
CA GLU A 460 25.97 -75.14 -58.78
C GLU A 460 24.59 -74.77 -58.24
N LEU A 461 23.64 -75.71 -58.21
CA LEU A 461 22.33 -75.52 -57.57
C LEU A 461 22.42 -75.42 -56.04
N ALA A 462 23.36 -76.13 -55.41
CA ALA A 462 23.62 -76.03 -53.97
C ALA A 462 24.22 -74.67 -53.58
N ARG A 463 25.13 -74.11 -54.41
CA ARG A 463 25.75 -72.80 -54.19
C ARG A 463 24.79 -71.63 -54.39
N ALA A 464 23.88 -71.72 -55.36
CA ALA A 464 22.85 -70.71 -55.56
C ALA A 464 21.81 -70.70 -54.41
N LYS A 465 21.43 -71.88 -53.90
CA LYS A 465 20.52 -71.99 -52.75
C LYS A 465 21.12 -71.44 -51.45
N PHE A 466 22.41 -71.68 -51.21
CA PHE A 466 23.10 -71.16 -50.01
C PHE A 466 23.14 -69.62 -49.98
N LYS A 467 23.38 -68.97 -51.14
CA LYS A 467 23.37 -67.49 -51.24
C LYS A 467 21.98 -66.89 -51.05
N VAL A 468 20.93 -67.54 -51.58
CA VAL A 468 19.55 -67.09 -51.37
C VAL A 468 19.16 -67.21 -49.89
N THR A 469 19.49 -68.32 -49.24
CA THR A 469 19.24 -68.50 -47.79
C THR A 469 20.02 -67.53 -46.93
N GLU A 470 21.26 -67.19 -47.30
CA GLU A 470 22.08 -66.19 -46.60
C GLU A 470 21.48 -64.78 -46.73
N THR A 471 20.99 -64.40 -47.92
CA THR A 471 20.31 -63.12 -48.11
C THR A 471 18.94 -63.05 -47.41
N GLU A 472 18.18 -64.14 -47.39
CA GLU A 472 16.91 -64.22 -46.66
C GLU A 472 17.12 -64.13 -45.14
N GLU A 473 18.15 -64.80 -44.60
CA GLU A 473 18.47 -64.68 -43.18
C GLU A 473 18.97 -63.28 -42.82
N ASN A 474 19.78 -62.64 -43.67
CA ASN A 474 20.23 -61.26 -43.43
C ASN A 474 19.07 -60.25 -43.46
N LEU A 475 18.15 -60.36 -44.42
CA LEU A 475 16.94 -59.55 -44.47
C LEU A 475 16.05 -59.78 -43.25
N LYS A 476 15.93 -61.03 -42.78
CA LYS A 476 15.17 -61.38 -41.57
C LYS A 476 15.80 -60.79 -40.30
N HIS A 477 17.13 -60.75 -40.21
CA HIS A 477 17.83 -60.10 -39.10
C HIS A 477 17.63 -58.58 -39.11
N GLU A 478 17.68 -57.92 -40.27
CA GLU A 478 17.39 -56.48 -40.36
C GLU A 478 15.94 -56.14 -40.02
N VAL A 479 14.98 -56.94 -40.49
CA VAL A 479 13.55 -56.76 -40.13
C VAL A 479 13.35 -56.93 -38.64
N ASN A 480 13.96 -57.94 -38.00
CA ASN A 480 13.87 -58.12 -36.56
C ASN A 480 14.51 -56.94 -35.79
N ARG A 481 15.66 -56.42 -36.23
CA ARG A 481 16.29 -55.25 -35.63
C ARG A 481 15.38 -54.02 -35.68
N HIS A 482 14.78 -53.74 -36.85
CA HIS A 482 13.85 -52.63 -36.98
C HIS A 482 12.55 -52.85 -36.19
N GLN A 483 12.10 -54.10 -36.05
CA GLN A 483 10.95 -54.44 -35.22
C GLN A 483 11.23 -54.19 -33.72
N GLU A 484 12.45 -54.49 -33.27
CA GLU A 484 12.91 -54.19 -31.90
C GLU A 484 13.03 -52.68 -31.65
N GLU A 485 13.64 -51.93 -32.59
CA GLU A 485 13.74 -50.46 -32.52
C GLU A 485 12.37 -49.78 -32.47
N VAL A 486 11.42 -50.23 -33.30
CA VAL A 486 10.04 -49.73 -33.26
C VAL A 486 9.37 -50.05 -31.93
N SER A 487 9.58 -51.24 -31.38
CA SER A 487 9.01 -51.62 -30.08
C SER A 487 9.58 -50.79 -28.92
N GLU A 488 10.89 -50.47 -28.94
CA GLU A 488 11.51 -49.59 -27.95
C GLU A 488 10.99 -48.15 -28.05
N LEU A 489 10.84 -47.62 -29.27
CA LEU A 489 10.29 -46.27 -29.48
C LEU A 489 8.82 -46.18 -29.07
N GLU A 490 8.02 -47.20 -29.32
CA GLU A 490 6.63 -47.25 -28.85
C GLU A 490 6.54 -47.28 -27.32
N GLU A 491 7.46 -47.98 -26.64
CA GLU A 491 7.50 -48.02 -25.18
C GLU A 491 7.97 -46.68 -24.58
N GLN A 492 8.94 -46.02 -25.21
CA GLN A 492 9.34 -44.65 -24.85
C GLN A 492 8.20 -43.65 -25.05
N LEU A 493 7.44 -43.78 -26.14
CA LEU A 493 6.27 -42.93 -26.38
C LEU A 493 5.20 -43.17 -25.30
N ARG A 494 4.87 -44.43 -24.99
CA ARG A 494 3.89 -44.75 -23.93
C ARG A 494 4.32 -44.24 -22.56
N THR A 495 5.60 -44.33 -22.22
CA THR A 495 6.11 -43.85 -20.92
C THR A 495 6.08 -42.33 -20.83
N THR A 496 6.40 -41.61 -21.91
CA THR A 496 6.28 -40.15 -21.96
C THR A 496 4.83 -39.69 -21.91
N GLU A 497 3.92 -40.32 -22.65
CA GLU A 497 2.48 -40.08 -22.59
C GLU A 497 1.90 -40.30 -21.18
N ALA A 498 2.29 -41.39 -20.50
CA ALA A 498 1.89 -41.67 -19.13
C ALA A 498 2.39 -40.60 -18.15
N ASN A 499 3.63 -40.14 -18.32
CA ASN A 499 4.22 -39.08 -17.50
C ASN A 499 3.51 -37.73 -17.70
N PHE A 500 3.23 -37.32 -18.94
CA PHE A 500 2.48 -36.09 -19.22
C PHE A 500 1.04 -36.17 -18.70
N SER A 501 0.36 -37.31 -18.86
CA SER A 501 -0.96 -37.55 -18.30
C SER A 501 -0.98 -37.44 -16.77
N GLY A 502 0.03 -38.00 -16.10
CA GLY A 502 0.21 -37.88 -14.65
C GLY A 502 0.42 -36.43 -14.19
N GLN A 503 1.26 -35.67 -14.90
CA GLN A 503 1.48 -34.25 -14.61
C GLN A 503 0.21 -33.43 -14.80
N LEU A 504 -0.55 -33.67 -15.88
CA LEU A 504 -1.81 -32.97 -16.16
C LEU A 504 -2.81 -33.15 -15.01
N LYS A 505 -3.01 -34.39 -14.55
CA LYS A 505 -3.88 -34.70 -13.40
C LYS A 505 -3.40 -34.02 -12.11
N ALA A 506 -2.09 -33.97 -11.87
CA ALA A 506 -1.55 -33.30 -10.70
C ALA A 506 -1.76 -31.77 -10.74
N PHE A 507 -1.67 -31.15 -11.92
CA PHE A 507 -2.00 -29.73 -12.10
C PHE A 507 -3.50 -29.48 -11.92
N GLU A 508 -4.36 -30.33 -12.47
CA GLU A 508 -5.82 -30.24 -12.29
C GLU A 508 -6.21 -30.36 -10.80
N GLU A 509 -5.62 -31.31 -10.07
CA GLU A 509 -5.90 -31.49 -8.65
C GLU A 509 -5.43 -30.28 -7.81
N LYS A 510 -4.27 -29.70 -8.13
CA LYS A 510 -3.77 -28.48 -7.48
C LYS A 510 -4.68 -27.28 -7.77
N ALA A 511 -5.14 -27.15 -9.02
CA ALA A 511 -6.08 -26.10 -9.41
C ALA A 511 -7.43 -26.25 -8.68
N ALA A 512 -7.93 -27.49 -8.55
CA ALA A 512 -9.16 -27.79 -7.81
C ALA A 512 -9.04 -27.45 -6.32
N LYS A 513 -7.95 -27.84 -5.66
CA LYS A 513 -7.69 -27.51 -4.24
C LYS A 513 -7.58 -26.00 -4.00
N SER A 514 -6.86 -25.28 -4.87
CA SER A 514 -6.76 -23.82 -4.79
C SER A 514 -8.12 -23.14 -4.92
N LYS A 515 -8.96 -23.60 -5.86
CA LYS A 515 -10.33 -23.08 -6.05
C LYS A 515 -11.22 -23.34 -4.82
N GLU A 516 -11.11 -24.52 -4.21
CA GLU A 516 -11.84 -24.85 -2.98
C GLU A 516 -11.41 -23.97 -1.80
N GLU A 517 -10.11 -23.78 -1.59
CA GLU A 517 -9.58 -22.92 -0.53
C GLU A 517 -9.99 -21.46 -0.73
N PHE A 518 -9.96 -20.96 -1.96
CA PHE A 518 -10.43 -19.62 -2.28
C PHE A 518 -11.94 -19.48 -1.96
N GLY A 519 -12.74 -20.48 -2.33
CA GLY A 519 -14.17 -20.53 -1.99
C GLY A 519 -14.41 -20.52 -0.47
N ARG A 520 -13.64 -21.30 0.30
CA ARG A 520 -13.73 -21.30 1.77
C ARG A 520 -13.37 -19.94 2.37
N ARG A 521 -12.29 -19.30 1.88
CA ARG A 521 -11.89 -17.95 2.33
C ARG A 521 -12.97 -16.92 2.04
N LEU A 522 -13.60 -16.99 0.87
CA LEU A 522 -14.67 -16.08 0.47
C LEU A 522 -15.92 -16.21 1.36
N VAL A 523 -16.31 -17.44 1.70
CA VAL A 523 -17.44 -17.68 2.62
C VAL A 523 -17.12 -17.19 4.04
N GLU A 524 -15.89 -17.41 4.51
CA GLU A 524 -15.44 -16.97 5.82
C GLU A 524 -15.39 -15.43 5.91
N THR A 525 -14.91 -14.74 4.87
CA THR A 525 -14.92 -13.27 4.82
C THR A 525 -16.33 -12.71 4.74
N GLN A 526 -17.22 -13.31 3.93
CA GLN A 526 -18.64 -12.95 3.85
C GLN A 526 -19.33 -13.09 5.22
N LYS A 527 -19.06 -14.18 5.94
CA LYS A 527 -19.61 -14.43 7.28
C LYS A 527 -19.12 -13.41 8.31
N LYS A 528 -17.83 -13.06 8.28
CA LYS A 528 -17.25 -12.02 9.14
C LYS A 528 -17.87 -10.65 8.86
N LEU A 529 -18.04 -10.28 7.58
CA LEU A 529 -18.72 -9.05 7.18
C LEU A 529 -20.16 -9.01 7.71
N SER A 530 -20.93 -10.08 7.49
CA SER A 530 -22.30 -10.18 8.00
C SER A 530 -22.37 -10.06 9.53
N GLN A 531 -21.42 -10.67 10.24
CA GLN A 531 -21.35 -10.57 11.69
C GLN A 531 -20.99 -9.16 12.16
N THR A 532 -20.09 -8.46 11.45
CA THR A 532 -19.76 -7.06 11.76
C THR A 532 -20.93 -6.12 11.51
N GLU A 533 -21.72 -6.34 10.46
CA GLU A 533 -22.94 -5.58 10.16
C GLU A 533 -23.98 -5.75 11.27
N ILE A 534 -24.23 -6.98 11.71
CA ILE A 534 -25.14 -7.27 12.83
C ILE A 534 -24.67 -6.57 14.12
N ASN A 535 -23.37 -6.59 14.38
CA ASN A 535 -22.83 -5.94 15.58
C ASN A 535 -22.92 -4.41 15.49
N PHE A 536 -22.64 -3.85 14.31
CA PHE A 536 -22.80 -2.43 14.04
C PHE A 536 -24.23 -1.98 14.31
N GLU A 537 -25.23 -2.69 13.77
CA GLU A 537 -26.64 -2.34 13.97
C GLU A 537 -27.04 -2.41 15.45
N LYS A 538 -26.58 -3.45 16.17
CA LYS A 538 -26.79 -3.55 17.63
C LYS A 538 -26.21 -2.38 18.41
N TRP A 539 -25.01 -1.91 18.05
CA TRP A 539 -24.38 -0.77 18.72
C TRP A 539 -25.08 0.54 18.38
N LYS A 540 -25.53 0.69 17.13
CA LYS A 540 -26.31 1.83 16.66
C LYS A 540 -27.61 1.96 17.45
N THR A 541 -28.39 0.88 17.59
CA THR A 541 -29.63 0.90 18.40
C THR A 541 -29.34 1.27 19.86
N LYS A 542 -28.29 0.70 20.47
CA LYS A 542 -27.92 1.04 21.85
C LYS A 542 -27.51 2.51 22.01
N TYR A 543 -26.82 3.06 21.02
CA TYR A 543 -26.44 4.46 21.02
C TYR A 543 -27.67 5.37 20.91
N GLU A 544 -28.60 5.06 20.00
CA GLU A 544 -29.87 5.77 19.85
C GLU A 544 -30.70 5.72 21.15
N ASP A 545 -30.83 4.55 21.77
CA ASP A 545 -31.53 4.40 23.06
C ASP A 545 -30.88 5.23 24.18
N LEU A 546 -29.55 5.27 24.22
CA LEU A 546 -28.81 6.07 25.19
C LEU A 546 -29.00 7.56 24.91
N TRP A 547 -28.98 7.97 23.65
CA TRP A 547 -29.19 9.34 23.25
C TRP A 547 -30.58 9.84 23.68
N ILE A 548 -31.63 9.06 23.38
CA ILE A 548 -33.02 9.36 23.79
C ILE A 548 -33.12 9.51 25.32
N LYS A 549 -32.35 8.72 26.08
CA LYS A 549 -32.31 8.84 27.54
C LYS A 549 -31.52 10.06 28.03
N ILE A 550 -30.50 10.51 27.31
CA ILE A 550 -29.63 11.62 27.70
C ILE A 550 -30.25 12.98 27.34
N GLU A 551 -30.98 13.05 26.23
CA GLU A 551 -31.64 14.27 25.73
C GLU A 551 -32.47 15.01 26.80
N PRO A 552 -33.39 14.38 27.56
CA PRO A 552 -34.15 15.08 28.59
C PRO A 552 -33.29 15.60 29.75
N PHE A 553 -32.17 14.94 30.06
CA PHE A 553 -31.24 15.45 31.10
C PHE A 553 -30.47 16.68 30.61
N LYS A 554 -30.19 16.75 29.31
CA LYS A 554 -29.57 17.92 28.70
C LYS A 554 -30.53 19.10 28.75
N ASP A 555 -31.79 18.90 28.37
CA ASP A 555 -32.81 19.95 28.44
C ASP A 555 -33.00 20.44 29.89
N GLN A 556 -33.03 19.52 30.86
CA GLN A 556 -33.08 19.89 32.28
C GLN A 556 -31.86 20.72 32.72
N LEU A 557 -30.66 20.38 32.26
CA LEU A 557 -29.46 21.16 32.58
C LEU A 557 -29.54 22.57 32.00
N ASP A 558 -30.02 22.71 30.77
CA ASP A 558 -30.21 24.01 30.11
C ASP A 558 -31.26 24.86 30.86
N GLU A 559 -32.35 24.24 31.33
CA GLU A 559 -33.35 24.87 32.20
C GLU A 559 -32.74 25.35 33.53
N TYR A 560 -31.97 24.49 34.23
CA TYR A 560 -31.30 24.88 35.47
C TYR A 560 -30.29 26.00 35.26
N GLU A 561 -29.57 26.00 34.14
CA GLU A 561 -28.65 27.09 33.80
C GLU A 561 -29.38 28.40 33.51
N ALA A 562 -30.54 28.34 32.84
CA ALA A 562 -31.41 29.49 32.63
C ALA A 562 -31.97 30.03 33.96
N GLU A 563 -32.45 29.16 34.84
CA GLU A 563 -32.94 29.53 36.18
C GLU A 563 -31.84 30.17 37.01
N ARG A 564 -30.64 29.58 37.03
CA ARG A 564 -29.47 30.14 37.72
C ARG A 564 -29.14 31.54 37.22
N ARG A 565 -29.16 31.76 35.90
CA ARG A 565 -28.94 33.09 35.30
C ARG A 565 -30.00 34.09 35.76
N ALA A 566 -31.28 33.70 35.71
CA ALA A 566 -32.38 34.55 36.16
C ALA A 566 -32.24 34.93 37.64
N LEU A 567 -31.91 33.98 38.51
CA LEU A 567 -31.66 34.22 39.94
C LEU A 567 -30.46 35.15 40.19
N LEU A 568 -29.37 35.00 39.42
CA LEU A 568 -28.23 35.90 39.51
C LEU A 568 -28.61 37.34 39.11
N CYS A 569 -29.39 37.50 38.04
CA CYS A 569 -29.92 38.80 37.64
C CYS A 569 -30.82 39.41 38.71
N GLN A 570 -31.74 38.64 39.29
CA GLN A 570 -32.59 39.10 40.39
C GLN A 570 -31.77 39.52 41.62
N ASN A 571 -30.76 38.74 41.98
CA ASN A 571 -29.88 39.05 43.11
C ASN A 571 -29.07 40.34 42.85
N SER A 572 -28.61 40.56 41.61
CA SER A 572 -27.97 41.82 41.22
C SER A 572 -28.91 43.01 41.40
N ARG A 573 -30.15 42.91 40.91
CA ARG A 573 -31.18 43.97 41.06
C ARG A 573 -31.48 44.25 42.53
N ALA A 574 -31.68 43.21 43.34
CA ALA A 574 -31.91 43.36 44.77
C ALA A 574 -30.73 44.02 45.49
N LYS A 575 -29.49 43.67 45.13
CA LYS A 575 -28.28 44.34 45.67
C LYS A 575 -28.24 45.82 45.30
N GLU A 576 -28.58 46.18 44.06
CA GLU A 576 -28.64 47.57 43.62
C GLU A 576 -29.72 48.35 44.38
N GLU A 577 -30.90 47.78 44.59
CA GLU A 577 -31.97 48.40 45.39
C GLU A 577 -31.54 48.61 46.85
N VAL A 578 -30.92 47.60 47.48
CA VAL A 578 -30.35 47.72 48.83
C VAL A 578 -29.27 48.81 48.88
N ALA A 579 -28.43 48.92 47.85
CA ALA A 579 -27.42 49.98 47.77
C ALA A 579 -28.07 51.38 47.65
N LYS A 580 -29.11 51.53 46.82
CA LYS A 580 -29.89 52.78 46.69
C LYS A 580 -30.54 53.18 48.02
N LEU A 581 -31.20 52.25 48.70
CA LEU A 581 -31.77 52.48 50.02
C LEU A 581 -30.70 52.82 51.05
N GLY A 582 -29.54 52.15 51.01
CA GLY A 582 -28.39 52.46 51.87
C GLY A 582 -27.87 53.89 51.67
N GLN A 583 -27.79 54.36 50.42
CA GLN A 583 -27.42 55.73 50.09
C GLN A 583 -28.47 56.75 50.57
N GLN A 584 -29.76 56.48 50.35
CA GLN A 584 -30.84 57.34 50.83
C GLN A 584 -30.84 57.42 52.36
N TYR A 585 -30.65 56.30 53.04
CA TYR A 585 -30.54 56.25 54.50
C TYR A 585 -29.33 57.05 55.01
N ALA A 586 -28.17 56.93 54.34
CA ALA A 586 -26.98 57.72 54.67
C ALA A 586 -27.20 59.24 54.48
N LYS A 587 -27.93 59.64 53.42
CA LYS A 587 -28.31 61.05 53.18
C LYS A 587 -29.27 61.55 54.27
N LEU A 588 -30.29 60.77 54.62
CA LEU A 588 -31.30 61.14 55.63
C LEU A 588 -30.70 61.27 57.03
N LEU A 589 -29.63 60.52 57.33
CA LEU A 589 -29.02 60.50 58.64
C LEU A 589 -28.20 61.76 58.99
N GLY A 590 -27.83 62.62 58.04
CA GLY A 590 -27.28 63.96 58.31
C GLY A 590 -25.85 64.01 58.89
N HIS A 591 -24.99 64.80 58.22
CA HIS A 591 -23.58 65.06 58.53
C HIS A 591 -23.50 66.14 59.64
N GLN A 592 -23.00 65.90 60.87
CA GLN A 592 -21.57 66.01 61.20
C GLN A 592 -21.15 65.19 62.44
N ASN A 593 -22.02 64.89 63.42
CA ASN A 593 -21.65 64.06 64.59
C ASN A 593 -21.94 62.54 64.38
N LYS A 594 -22.44 62.19 63.19
CA LYS A 594 -22.75 60.81 62.76
C LYS A 594 -21.75 60.24 61.78
N LYS A 595 -20.84 61.03 61.20
CA LYS A 595 -19.88 60.52 60.19
C LYS A 595 -18.95 59.45 60.79
N GLN A 596 -18.52 59.62 62.04
CA GLN A 596 -17.71 58.62 62.77
C GLN A 596 -18.52 57.36 63.11
N LYS A 597 -19.77 57.49 63.57
CA LYS A 597 -20.65 56.34 63.82
C LYS A 597 -21.01 55.59 62.53
N ILE A 598 -21.24 56.31 61.43
CA ILE A 598 -21.48 55.73 60.11
C ILE A 598 -20.22 55.03 59.60
N HIS A 599 -19.03 55.63 59.75
CA HIS A 599 -17.77 54.96 59.40
C HIS A 599 -17.56 53.68 60.23
N HIS A 600 -17.83 53.71 61.54
CA HIS A 600 -17.74 52.53 62.39
C HIS A 600 -18.77 51.46 61.99
N VAL A 601 -20.01 51.85 61.65
CA VAL A 601 -21.05 50.92 61.18
C VAL A 601 -20.70 50.35 59.80
N ILE A 602 -20.14 51.15 58.90
CA ILE A 602 -19.66 50.68 57.58
C ILE A 602 -18.50 49.70 57.79
N LYS A 603 -17.51 50.05 58.63
CA LYS A 603 -16.40 49.16 58.97
C LYS A 603 -16.88 47.85 59.58
N LEU A 604 -17.83 47.89 60.52
CA LEU A 604 -18.44 46.68 61.09
C LEU A 604 -19.23 45.86 60.05
N LYS A 605 -19.83 46.51 59.05
CA LYS A 605 -20.53 45.81 57.95
C LYS A 605 -19.53 45.18 56.98
N GLU A 606 -18.44 45.86 56.66
CA GLU A 606 -17.34 45.35 55.85
C GLU A 606 -16.65 44.18 56.55
N GLU A 607 -16.36 44.29 57.85
CA GLU A 607 -15.86 43.21 58.69
C GLU A 607 -16.86 42.05 58.76
N ASN A 608 -18.17 42.31 58.88
CA ASN A 608 -19.18 41.25 58.82
C ASN A 608 -19.27 40.57 57.45
N LEU A 609 -19.10 41.32 56.36
CA LEU A 609 -19.06 40.77 55.01
C LEU A 609 -17.81 39.92 54.81
N ALA A 610 -16.64 40.41 55.24
CA ALA A 610 -15.39 39.66 55.21
C ALA A 610 -15.48 38.37 56.04
N LEU A 611 -16.06 38.43 57.25
CA LEU A 611 -16.30 37.25 58.09
C LEU A 611 -17.31 36.28 57.47
N LYS A 612 -18.34 36.77 56.78
CA LYS A 612 -19.28 35.91 56.04
C LYS A 612 -18.59 35.22 54.86
N ASP A 613 -17.74 35.94 54.13
CA ASP A 613 -16.96 35.38 53.02
C ASP A 613 -15.95 34.34 53.52
N GLU A 614 -15.29 34.62 54.64
CA GLU A 614 -14.39 33.66 55.29
C GLU A 614 -15.15 32.44 55.80
N LYS A 615 -16.32 32.61 56.42
CA LYS A 615 -17.21 31.52 56.82
C LYS A 615 -17.68 30.69 55.63
N MET A 616 -17.95 31.32 54.48
CA MET A 616 -18.30 30.62 53.24
C MET A 616 -17.10 29.80 52.71
N LYS A 617 -15.91 30.39 52.67
CA LYS A 617 -14.66 29.69 52.29
C LYS A 617 -14.38 28.50 53.20
N LEU A 618 -14.55 28.66 54.52
CA LEU A 618 -14.40 27.58 55.49
C LEU A 618 -15.45 26.47 55.33
N ARG A 619 -16.68 26.82 54.94
CA ARG A 619 -17.71 25.82 54.59
C ARG A 619 -17.35 25.05 53.33
N GLU A 620 -16.87 25.72 52.29
CA GLU A 620 -16.42 25.05 51.06
C GLU A 620 -15.24 24.11 51.30
N THR A 621 -14.26 24.51 52.11
CA THR A 621 -13.13 23.64 52.47
C THR A 621 -13.60 22.47 53.32
N LEU A 622 -14.52 22.69 54.27
CA LEU A 622 -15.13 21.61 55.06
C LEU A 622 -15.89 20.62 54.15
N ASP A 623 -16.65 21.09 53.16
CA ASP A 623 -17.38 20.22 52.24
C ASP A 623 -16.45 19.46 51.29
N LYS A 624 -15.31 20.06 50.90
CA LYS A 624 -14.24 19.36 50.16
C LYS A 624 -13.60 18.27 51.03
N GLN A 625 -13.30 18.57 52.29
CA GLN A 625 -12.75 17.60 53.23
C GLN A 625 -13.74 16.47 53.53
N LYS A 626 -15.03 16.75 53.71
CA LYS A 626 -16.09 15.74 53.87
C LYS A 626 -16.20 14.83 52.65
N ARG A 627 -16.15 15.39 51.44
CA ARG A 627 -16.13 14.59 50.20
C ARG A 627 -14.87 13.73 50.09
N ALA A 628 -13.71 14.25 50.49
CA ALA A 628 -12.47 13.49 50.52
C ALA A 628 -12.50 12.37 51.58
N MET A 629 -13.00 12.64 52.79
CA MET A 629 -13.23 11.62 53.82
C MET A 629 -14.18 10.54 53.32
N LYS A 630 -15.32 10.91 52.72
CA LYS A 630 -16.25 9.95 52.15
C LYS A 630 -15.60 9.06 51.09
N LYS A 631 -14.77 9.62 50.21
CA LYS A 631 -14.00 8.83 49.22
C LYS A 631 -12.97 7.90 49.87
N LEU A 632 -12.35 8.32 50.96
CA LEU A 632 -11.42 7.47 51.71
C LEU A 632 -12.17 6.37 52.46
N GLU A 633 -13.32 6.69 53.04
CA GLU A 633 -14.23 5.74 53.69
C GLU A 633 -14.76 4.72 52.67
N ASP A 634 -15.17 5.15 51.48
CA ASP A 634 -15.56 4.27 50.36
C ASP A 634 -14.41 3.32 49.97
N LYS A 635 -13.17 3.81 49.98
CA LYS A 635 -11.98 2.98 49.70
C LYS A 635 -11.64 2.03 50.85
N VAL A 636 -11.81 2.47 52.10
CA VAL A 636 -11.64 1.62 53.29
C VAL A 636 -12.70 0.53 53.30
N ASP A 637 -13.95 0.83 52.98
CA ASP A 637 -15.03 -0.16 52.85
C ASP A 637 -14.72 -1.21 51.75
N GLN A 638 -14.17 -0.76 50.62
CA GLN A 638 -13.70 -1.66 49.54
C GLN A 638 -12.55 -2.57 50.00
N LEU A 639 -11.58 -2.03 50.75
CA LEU A 639 -10.40 -2.78 51.23
C LEU A 639 -10.72 -3.68 52.44
N THR A 640 -11.69 -3.31 53.28
CA THR A 640 -12.14 -4.08 54.45
C THR A 640 -13.22 -5.10 54.11
N GLY A 641 -13.59 -5.23 52.83
CA GLY A 641 -14.55 -6.22 52.35
C GLY A 641 -15.99 -5.98 52.79
N LYS A 642 -16.32 -4.78 53.31
CA LYS A 642 -17.69 -4.39 53.64
C LYS A 642 -18.43 -4.10 52.35
N LYS A 643 -19.06 -5.15 51.79
CA LYS A 643 -19.92 -5.05 50.60
C LYS A 643 -21.07 -4.09 50.89
N ARG A 644 -21.10 -2.93 50.23
CA ARG A 644 -22.23 -2.00 50.34
C ARG A 644 -23.48 -2.66 49.75
N PHE A 645 -24.60 -2.46 50.44
CA PHE A 645 -25.92 -2.89 50.01
C PHE A 645 -26.19 -2.37 48.60
N ASN A 646 -26.38 -3.29 47.65
CA ASN A 646 -26.65 -2.98 46.26
C ASN A 646 -28.17 -3.01 46.06
N PRO A 647 -28.87 -1.85 45.90
CA PRO A 647 -30.32 -1.82 45.83
C PRO A 647 -30.89 -2.63 44.65
N ALA A 648 -30.08 -2.88 43.62
CA ALA A 648 -30.45 -3.71 42.48
C ALA A 648 -30.47 -5.22 42.80
N GLU A 649 -29.70 -5.69 43.78
CA GLU A 649 -29.72 -7.09 44.26
C GLU A 649 -30.87 -7.33 45.26
N ALA A 650 -31.46 -6.27 45.83
CA ALA A 650 -32.56 -6.39 46.79
C ALA A 650 -33.89 -6.85 46.14
N PHE A 651 -34.01 -6.75 44.81
CA PHE A 651 -35.21 -7.10 44.06
C PHE A 651 -35.00 -8.20 43.01
N THR A 652 -33.84 -8.87 42.99
CA THR A 652 -33.68 -10.07 42.17
C THR A 652 -34.40 -11.23 42.85
N HIS A 653 -35.64 -11.48 42.43
CA HIS A 653 -36.41 -12.65 42.84
C HIS A 653 -35.70 -13.94 42.39
N THR A 654 -34.97 -14.58 43.30
CA THR A 654 -34.65 -16.01 43.21
C THR A 654 -35.96 -16.79 43.28
N LYS A 655 -36.22 -17.59 42.25
CA LYS A 655 -37.42 -18.42 42.06
C LYS A 655 -37.44 -19.62 43.02
N GLU A 656 -37.54 -19.38 44.32
CA GLU A 656 -37.71 -20.45 45.33
C GLU A 656 -38.93 -20.26 46.23
N ASN A 657 -40.02 -19.68 45.70
CA ASN A 657 -41.33 -19.76 46.36
C ASN A 657 -42.29 -20.59 45.51
N THR A 658 -42.10 -21.91 45.56
CA THR A 658 -43.19 -22.88 45.41
C THR A 658 -44.19 -22.67 46.56
N PRO A 659 -45.49 -22.49 46.31
CA PRO A 659 -46.46 -22.32 47.39
C PRO A 659 -46.60 -23.65 48.14
N LEU A 660 -46.16 -23.65 49.40
CA LEU A 660 -46.41 -24.73 50.33
C LEU A 660 -47.91 -24.90 50.51
N ALA A 661 -48.36 -26.12 50.22
CA ALA A 661 -49.73 -26.56 50.40
C ALA A 661 -50.17 -26.38 51.86
N VAL A 662 -51.44 -26.02 51.98
CA VAL A 662 -52.29 -26.02 53.15
C VAL A 662 -51.94 -27.14 54.14
N ILE A 663 -51.54 -26.77 55.35
CA ILE A 663 -51.71 -27.62 56.53
C ILE A 663 -52.50 -26.81 57.57
N SER A 664 -53.76 -27.19 57.67
CA SER A 664 -54.69 -26.88 58.75
C SER A 664 -54.18 -27.43 60.09
N ASN A 665 -54.67 -26.81 61.16
CA ASN A 665 -54.54 -27.18 62.59
C ASN A 665 -53.33 -26.50 63.25
N GLY A 666 -53.46 -25.77 64.35
CA GLY A 666 -54.55 -25.56 65.28
C GLY A 666 -53.96 -25.00 66.56
N ASN A 667 -54.75 -24.21 67.28
CA ASN A 667 -54.68 -23.98 68.74
C ASN A 667 -53.31 -23.90 69.43
N ALA A 668 -52.96 -22.70 69.88
CA ALA A 668 -52.74 -22.34 71.30
C ALA A 668 -52.05 -20.97 71.30
N SER A 669 -52.71 -19.89 71.71
CA SER A 669 -53.00 -19.50 73.09
C SER A 669 -51.76 -19.12 73.90
N VAL A 670 -51.91 -18.00 74.63
CA VAL A 670 -51.13 -17.53 75.78
C VAL A 670 -49.88 -16.69 75.41
N ARG A 671 -49.99 -15.35 75.42
CA ARG A 671 -49.73 -14.45 76.57
C ARG A 671 -48.33 -14.62 77.18
N LEU A 672 -47.45 -13.64 76.98
CA LEU A 672 -47.27 -12.48 77.88
C LEU A 672 -46.45 -11.41 77.17
#